data_AF-A0A518AHN9-F1
#
_entry.id   AF-A0A518AHN9-F1
#
_cell.length_a   1.000
_cell.length_b   1.000
_cell.length_c   1.000
_cell.angle_alpha   90.00
_cell.angle_beta   90.00
_cell.angle_gamma   90.00
#
_symmetry.space_group_name_H-M   'P 1'
#
loop_
_entity.id
_entity.type
_entity.pdbx_description
1 polymer ?
#
loop_
_entity_poly.entity_id
_entity_poly.type
_entity_poly.pdbx_seq_one_letter_code
_entity_poly.pdbx_strand_id
1 'polypeptide(L)'
;MRLTLRTLLAYMDDILDPADQENLAKQVASSENATELLHRTRDAMRRLRLGAPPVLGDGMDLDPNAAAEYLDSTMSADDMSEYQQVCLDSDVHLAEVASCHHILTMVLGEPAEIDPAMRERMYGIPTRVDEWRKLRLDAPHPMAGAATAEAEAEAPVETTPAPAEKVTPKSTLAEPHKSEVPDYLRASESSSMGRYALMFAAALLLGFGGFMLFGPNGMLNSDNSSETEVAQADANTPAPDAGTPAAPVDPEENVEPEVLTIDAPTVPGGPDELTPAPATEDEQDDFVLPVITGLDGPLEDPTPEAVVEEMVPVVEPADGDEAMVDSTPAIEVPPLEIPDTAVTPDVVVEETTIVEQPPVTDAADTTEPLIAMNPNNVVDPLVDPLVDPTADPSVDAAEMESATDEATEPAGPMPLGTVVTSQEVLLRWDEAKGAWLRLPTRPSIIEGDHLLSLPTYRPSLALASGALRVEMCDGANAVVSYGDDGKMPRIAVTYGRFLLLNTGMEPVEVELMIGDESKKVVMESTAVLALDVDRPFIPGADVENSLGAFHAMLYAPTGNLTWGTLPVATASQWEWHDAAPVALTDDAGWLEGKSLDYLEKNVSSSFEEQLDTERPARIQLLELFETSRRREDKALAATCATHVGQFVPFVQALADTQQQSNWDDHITQLRLAMSRSTQAAKLVHQTLTEQRGADLADDLFNMLRGYTPAQIGTTPDQVKSGITRQLIDWLEHDRLEYRVLAIHNLKQIYGGKTLGYNPVVTEPNRQQRAVKLWRTRLADNELVPGGR
;
A
#
# COMPACT_ATOMS: atom_id res chain seq x y z
N MET A 1 32.50 -2.41 -44.09
CA MET A 1 32.17 -3.30 -42.95
C MET A 1 32.07 -4.77 -43.36
N ARG A 2 32.07 -5.69 -42.39
CA ARG A 2 31.44 -7.02 -42.52
C ARG A 2 29.96 -6.87 -42.18
N LEU A 3 29.09 -7.64 -42.82
CA LEU A 3 27.66 -7.64 -42.53
C LEU A 3 27.37 -8.62 -41.37
N THR A 4 27.12 -8.08 -40.18
CA THR A 4 26.78 -8.83 -38.95
C THR A 4 25.52 -8.25 -38.31
N LEU A 5 24.86 -8.99 -37.41
CA LEU A 5 23.64 -8.52 -36.74
C LEU A 5 23.89 -7.19 -35.99
N ARG A 6 25.01 -7.04 -35.27
CA ARG A 6 25.40 -5.77 -34.61
C ARG A 6 25.51 -4.59 -35.59
N THR A 7 26.07 -4.79 -36.79
CA THR A 7 26.13 -3.71 -37.81
C THR A 7 24.76 -3.40 -38.42
N LEU A 8 23.84 -4.36 -38.41
CA LEU A 8 22.47 -4.22 -38.91
C LEU A 8 21.58 -3.49 -37.88
N LEU A 9 21.78 -3.73 -36.58
CA LEU A 9 21.17 -2.96 -35.49
C LEU A 9 21.68 -1.52 -35.46
N ALA A 10 22.99 -1.29 -35.52
CA ALA A 10 23.56 0.06 -35.61
C ALA A 10 23.07 0.86 -36.83
N TYR A 11 22.74 0.17 -37.94
CA TYR A 11 22.09 0.75 -39.11
C TYR A 11 20.58 1.00 -38.93
N MET A 12 19.89 0.24 -38.08
CA MET A 12 18.48 0.46 -37.75
C MET A 12 18.28 1.70 -36.88
N ASP A 13 19.22 1.97 -35.96
CA ASP A 13 19.13 3.01 -34.92
C ASP A 13 19.98 4.26 -35.22
N ASP A 14 20.42 4.44 -36.47
CA ASP A 14 21.08 5.66 -36.99
C ASP A 14 22.42 6.05 -36.31
N ILE A 15 23.14 5.09 -35.71
CA ILE A 15 24.37 5.32 -34.92
C ILE A 15 25.66 5.31 -35.78
N LEU A 16 25.54 5.16 -37.10
CA LEU A 16 26.68 4.95 -37.99
C LEU A 16 27.13 6.25 -38.66
N ASP A 17 28.45 6.40 -38.87
CA ASP A 17 29.00 7.45 -39.71
C ASP A 17 28.29 7.46 -41.10
N PRO A 18 27.90 8.63 -41.64
CA PRO A 18 27.10 8.70 -42.88
C PRO A 18 27.71 7.96 -44.08
N ALA A 19 29.04 7.88 -44.15
CA ALA A 19 29.74 7.13 -45.19
C ALA A 19 29.54 5.61 -45.06
N ASP A 20 29.52 5.06 -43.84
CA ASP A 20 29.31 3.64 -43.59
C ASP A 20 27.81 3.27 -43.57
N GLN A 21 26.93 4.19 -43.18
CA GLN A 21 25.49 4.07 -43.41
C GLN A 21 25.18 3.94 -44.91
N GLU A 22 25.77 4.80 -45.76
CA GLU A 22 25.66 4.70 -47.22
C GLU A 22 26.23 3.38 -47.77
N ASN A 23 27.29 2.83 -47.17
CA ASN A 23 27.89 1.56 -47.58
C ASN A 23 27.00 0.38 -47.20
N LEU A 24 26.46 0.36 -45.97
CA LEU A 24 25.56 -0.70 -45.52
C LEU A 24 24.20 -0.65 -46.22
N ALA A 25 23.64 0.53 -46.49
CA ALA A 25 22.42 0.65 -47.31
C ALA A 25 22.59 -0.02 -48.69
N LYS A 26 23.75 0.15 -49.34
CA LYS A 26 24.08 -0.51 -50.62
C LYS A 26 24.28 -2.03 -50.46
N GLN A 27 24.90 -2.49 -49.35
CA GLN A 27 25.07 -3.92 -49.08
C GLN A 27 23.73 -4.61 -48.79
N VAL A 28 22.88 -4.01 -47.95
CA VAL A 28 21.50 -4.46 -47.66
C VAL A 28 20.68 -4.54 -48.95
N ALA A 29 20.64 -3.48 -49.76
CA ALA A 29 19.89 -3.47 -51.02
C ALA A 29 20.43 -4.47 -52.07
N SER A 30 21.64 -5.02 -51.88
CA SER A 30 22.23 -6.08 -52.70
C SER A 30 22.11 -7.49 -52.09
N SER A 31 21.54 -7.62 -50.89
CA SER A 31 21.44 -8.87 -50.13
C SER A 31 20.01 -9.10 -49.64
N GLU A 32 19.33 -10.03 -50.31
CA GLU A 32 17.95 -10.43 -50.02
C GLU A 32 17.79 -10.88 -48.56
N ASN A 33 18.69 -11.74 -48.08
CA ASN A 33 18.76 -12.21 -46.69
C ASN A 33 18.92 -11.05 -45.67
N ALA A 34 19.71 -10.02 -46.00
CA ALA A 34 19.90 -8.87 -45.12
C ALA A 34 18.64 -7.98 -45.02
N THR A 35 17.91 -7.88 -46.13
CA THR A 35 16.63 -7.18 -46.20
C THR A 35 15.55 -7.97 -45.45
N GLU A 36 15.49 -9.29 -45.63
CA GLU A 36 14.61 -10.20 -44.89
C GLU A 36 14.86 -10.12 -43.38
N LEU A 37 16.13 -10.16 -42.93
CA LEU A 37 16.49 -10.01 -41.52
C LEU A 37 16.07 -8.65 -40.94
N LEU A 38 16.26 -7.55 -41.69
CA LEU A 38 15.78 -6.20 -41.30
C LEU A 38 14.26 -6.11 -41.16
N HIS A 39 13.49 -6.90 -41.93
CA HIS A 39 12.05 -7.01 -41.75
C HIS A 39 11.72 -7.89 -40.54
N ARG A 40 12.33 -9.07 -40.43
CA ARG A 40 12.13 -10.01 -39.32
C ARG A 40 12.41 -9.38 -37.95
N THR A 41 13.50 -8.63 -37.78
CA THR A 41 13.81 -7.93 -36.51
C THR A 41 12.77 -6.87 -36.18
N ARG A 42 12.33 -6.06 -37.17
CA ARG A 42 11.28 -5.04 -36.96
C ARG A 42 9.92 -5.66 -36.62
N ASP A 43 9.59 -6.79 -37.24
CA ASP A 43 8.35 -7.51 -36.94
C ASP A 43 8.42 -8.21 -35.60
N ALA A 44 9.57 -8.77 -35.20
CA ALA A 44 9.76 -9.39 -33.88
C ALA A 44 9.54 -8.38 -32.75
N MET A 45 10.18 -7.21 -32.80
CA MET A 45 9.99 -6.11 -31.82
C MET A 45 8.55 -5.58 -31.75
N ARG A 46 7.71 -5.83 -32.76
CA ARG A 46 6.31 -5.36 -32.83
C ARG A 46 5.28 -6.39 -32.34
N ARG A 47 5.68 -7.61 -31.98
CA ARG A 47 4.76 -8.69 -31.59
C ARG A 47 4.41 -8.63 -30.10
N LEU A 48 3.29 -7.99 -29.77
CA LEU A 48 2.62 -7.96 -28.45
C LEU A 48 2.28 -9.34 -27.82
N ARG A 49 2.64 -10.46 -28.45
CA ARG A 49 2.46 -11.84 -27.94
C ARG A 49 3.75 -12.66 -27.95
N LEU A 50 4.89 -12.03 -28.20
CA LEU A 50 6.19 -12.65 -28.01
C LEU A 50 6.44 -12.76 -26.49
N GLY A 51 6.97 -13.90 -26.04
CA GLY A 51 7.45 -14.03 -24.66
C GLY A 51 8.81 -13.36 -24.49
N ALA A 52 9.16 -13.01 -23.25
CA ALA A 52 10.52 -12.59 -22.88
C ALA A 52 11.38 -13.81 -22.46
N PRO A 53 12.71 -13.72 -22.53
CA PRO A 53 13.61 -14.67 -21.88
C PRO A 53 13.38 -14.72 -20.36
N PRO A 54 13.76 -15.82 -19.68
CA PRO A 54 13.82 -15.84 -18.21
C PRO A 54 14.94 -14.91 -17.72
N VAL A 55 14.68 -14.16 -16.64
CA VAL A 55 15.65 -13.21 -16.04
C VAL A 55 16.87 -13.92 -15.41
N LEU A 56 16.81 -15.25 -15.24
CA LEU A 56 17.88 -16.09 -14.71
C LEU A 56 17.96 -17.37 -15.55
N GLY A 57 19.13 -17.65 -16.10
CA GLY A 57 19.44 -18.88 -16.80
C GLY A 57 20.95 -19.06 -16.98
N ASP A 58 21.38 -20.32 -17.09
CA ASP A 58 22.78 -20.70 -17.36
C ASP A 58 22.95 -21.03 -18.84
N GLY A 59 23.93 -20.42 -19.51
CA GLY A 59 24.25 -20.66 -20.92
C GLY A 59 23.96 -19.48 -21.84
N MET A 60 24.63 -19.45 -23.00
CA MET A 60 24.69 -18.29 -23.90
C MET A 60 23.32 -17.79 -24.40
N ASP A 61 22.32 -18.67 -24.48
CA ASP A 61 20.94 -18.33 -24.84
C ASP A 61 20.16 -17.58 -23.75
N LEU A 62 20.49 -17.82 -22.47
CA LEU A 62 19.65 -17.44 -21.32
C LEU A 62 20.37 -16.58 -20.27
N ASP A 63 21.66 -16.30 -20.45
CA ASP A 63 22.47 -15.44 -19.60
C ASP A 63 22.35 -13.96 -20.04
N PRO A 64 21.78 -13.05 -19.21
CA PRO A 64 21.72 -11.63 -19.51
C PRO A 64 23.11 -10.97 -19.71
N ASN A 65 24.17 -11.55 -19.14
CA ASN A 65 25.53 -11.02 -19.32
C ASN A 65 26.02 -11.22 -20.76
N ALA A 66 25.70 -12.33 -21.43
CA ALA A 66 26.04 -12.55 -22.84
C ALA A 66 25.38 -11.49 -23.76
N ALA A 67 24.13 -11.11 -23.46
CA ALA A 67 23.45 -10.02 -24.15
C ALA A 67 24.14 -8.66 -23.91
N ALA A 68 24.56 -8.39 -22.67
CA ALA A 68 25.29 -7.17 -22.32
C ALA A 68 26.67 -7.10 -23.00
N GLU A 69 27.46 -8.18 -22.96
CA GLU A 69 28.79 -8.24 -23.59
C GLU A 69 28.73 -8.19 -25.13
N TYR A 70 27.62 -8.64 -25.74
CA TYR A 70 27.36 -8.47 -27.18
C TYR A 70 27.15 -6.99 -27.55
N LEU A 71 26.37 -6.27 -26.74
CA LEU A 71 26.01 -4.86 -26.97
C LEU A 71 27.19 -3.93 -26.65
N ASP A 72 27.80 -4.05 -25.47
CA ASP A 72 29.02 -3.31 -25.07
C ASP A 72 30.27 -3.75 -25.87
N SER A 73 30.14 -4.82 -26.67
CA SER A 73 31.15 -5.30 -27.61
C SER A 73 32.44 -5.80 -26.96
N THR A 74 32.33 -6.31 -25.74
CA THR A 74 33.40 -6.88 -24.91
C THR A 74 33.57 -8.40 -25.12
N MET A 75 32.53 -9.09 -25.62
CA MET A 75 32.54 -10.53 -25.91
C MET A 75 33.58 -10.91 -26.98
N SER A 76 34.13 -12.14 -26.90
CA SER A 76 35.13 -12.62 -27.86
C SER A 76 34.56 -12.86 -29.26
N ALA A 77 35.44 -12.99 -30.27
CA ALA A 77 35.03 -13.15 -31.67
C ALA A 77 34.38 -14.52 -31.99
N ASP A 78 34.70 -15.55 -31.21
CA ASP A 78 34.15 -16.89 -31.38
C ASP A 78 32.75 -16.95 -30.72
N ASP A 79 32.65 -16.53 -29.46
CA ASP A 79 31.39 -16.40 -28.71
C ASP A 79 30.39 -15.45 -29.41
N MET A 80 30.88 -14.34 -29.98
CA MET A 80 30.08 -13.40 -30.80
C MET A 80 29.45 -14.06 -32.03
N SER A 81 30.03 -15.15 -32.54
CA SER A 81 29.49 -15.89 -33.69
C SER A 81 28.40 -16.87 -33.24
N GLU A 82 28.58 -17.52 -32.09
CA GLU A 82 27.60 -18.41 -31.46
C GLU A 82 26.36 -17.63 -30.97
N TYR A 83 26.54 -16.55 -30.22
CA TYR A 83 25.44 -15.68 -29.76
C TYR A 83 24.62 -15.08 -30.91
N GLN A 84 25.28 -14.74 -32.02
CA GLN A 84 24.57 -14.30 -33.23
C GLN A 84 23.73 -15.41 -33.85
N GLN A 85 24.17 -16.66 -33.80
CA GLN A 85 23.35 -17.77 -34.28
C GLN A 85 22.11 -17.93 -33.39
N VAL A 86 22.24 -17.88 -32.06
CA VAL A 86 21.10 -17.93 -31.12
C VAL A 86 20.07 -16.83 -31.42
N CYS A 87 20.54 -15.60 -31.68
CA CYS A 87 19.67 -14.49 -32.09
C CYS A 87 19.00 -14.71 -33.45
N LEU A 88 19.64 -15.43 -34.38
CA LEU A 88 19.07 -15.75 -35.69
C LEU A 88 18.12 -16.96 -35.64
N ASP A 89 18.31 -17.89 -34.72
CA ASP A 89 17.48 -19.09 -34.55
C ASP A 89 16.22 -18.82 -33.70
N SER A 90 16.19 -17.75 -32.89
CA SER A 90 15.06 -17.41 -32.01
C SER A 90 14.60 -15.95 -32.10
N ASP A 91 13.34 -15.75 -32.54
CA ASP A 91 12.70 -14.42 -32.62
C ASP A 91 12.61 -13.72 -31.25
N VAL A 92 12.59 -14.47 -30.14
CA VAL A 92 12.57 -13.93 -28.77
C VAL A 92 13.88 -13.20 -28.48
N HIS A 93 15.02 -13.86 -28.68
CA HIS A 93 16.34 -13.28 -28.44
C HIS A 93 16.66 -12.18 -29.47
N LEU A 94 16.18 -12.32 -30.72
CA LEU A 94 16.26 -11.25 -31.73
C LEU A 94 15.54 -9.98 -31.28
N ALA A 95 14.34 -10.11 -30.70
CA ALA A 95 13.57 -8.98 -30.20
C ALA A 95 14.20 -8.38 -28.93
N GLU A 96 14.70 -9.21 -28.02
CA GLU A 96 15.39 -8.79 -26.79
C GLU A 96 16.60 -7.90 -27.12
N VAL A 97 17.55 -8.42 -27.92
CA VAL A 97 18.79 -7.71 -28.26
C VAL A 97 18.52 -6.46 -29.08
N ALA A 98 17.58 -6.50 -30.03
CA ALA A 98 17.22 -5.33 -30.82
C ALA A 98 16.52 -4.25 -29.98
N SER A 99 15.63 -4.63 -29.05
CA SER A 99 14.94 -3.68 -28.17
C SER A 99 15.92 -3.05 -27.17
N CYS A 100 16.82 -3.85 -26.59
CA CYS A 100 17.88 -3.35 -25.69
C CYS A 100 18.84 -2.40 -26.43
N HIS A 101 19.26 -2.72 -27.66
CA HIS A 101 20.06 -1.82 -28.49
C HIS A 101 19.34 -0.50 -28.77
N HIS A 102 18.06 -0.55 -29.14
CA HIS A 102 17.25 0.64 -29.41
C HIS A 102 17.05 1.51 -28.15
N ILE A 103 16.74 0.89 -27.00
CA ILE A 103 16.59 1.57 -25.71
C ILE A 103 17.90 2.21 -25.26
N LEU A 104 19.03 1.49 -25.33
CA LEU A 104 20.34 2.05 -25.03
C LEU A 104 20.66 3.24 -25.93
N THR A 105 20.31 3.19 -27.22
CA THR A 105 20.51 4.32 -28.15
C THR A 105 19.67 5.54 -27.76
N MET A 106 18.40 5.35 -27.42
CA MET A 106 17.53 6.44 -26.96
C MET A 106 18.00 7.05 -25.63
N VAL A 107 18.49 6.23 -24.70
CA VAL A 107 18.85 6.66 -23.34
C VAL A 107 20.28 7.24 -23.26
N LEU A 108 21.22 6.75 -24.09
CA LEU A 108 22.61 7.24 -24.14
C LEU A 108 22.81 8.39 -25.13
N GLY A 109 21.80 8.70 -25.96
CA GLY A 109 21.84 9.82 -26.91
C GLY A 109 21.91 11.20 -26.23
N GLU A 110 21.42 11.33 -25.00
CA GLU A 110 21.55 12.52 -24.16
C GLU A 110 22.47 12.24 -22.96
N PRO A 111 23.44 13.12 -22.64
CA PRO A 111 24.32 12.92 -21.49
C PRO A 111 23.53 13.15 -20.20
N ALA A 112 23.31 12.08 -19.43
CA ALA A 112 22.51 12.11 -18.21
C ALA A 112 22.84 13.30 -17.29
N GLU A 113 21.82 14.07 -16.91
CA GLU A 113 21.96 15.28 -16.09
C GLU A 113 22.28 14.96 -14.63
N ILE A 114 23.55 14.61 -14.37
CA ILE A 114 24.04 14.42 -13.00
C ILE A 114 24.12 15.77 -12.30
N ASP A 115 23.19 15.97 -11.36
CA ASP A 115 23.17 17.02 -10.31
C ASP A 115 24.60 17.41 -9.87
N PRO A 116 24.96 18.71 -9.90
CA PRO A 116 26.26 19.17 -9.41
C PRO A 116 26.63 18.66 -8.00
N ALA A 117 25.68 18.60 -7.06
CA ALA A 117 25.97 18.11 -5.71
C ALA A 117 26.22 16.60 -5.68
N MET A 118 25.58 15.80 -6.54
CA MET A 118 25.89 14.38 -6.73
C MET A 118 27.24 14.18 -7.44
N ARG A 119 27.56 15.03 -8.41
CA ARG A 119 28.86 15.06 -9.12
C ARG A 119 30.00 15.36 -8.15
N GLU A 120 29.87 16.38 -7.30
CA GLU A 120 30.84 16.69 -6.25
C GLU A 120 30.93 15.59 -5.19
N ARG A 121 29.80 14.99 -4.78
CA ARG A 121 29.80 13.83 -3.88
C ARG A 121 30.59 12.66 -4.47
N MET A 122 30.44 12.39 -5.77
CA MET A 122 31.16 11.33 -6.49
C MET A 122 32.67 11.61 -6.62
N TYR A 123 33.06 12.83 -7.03
CA TYR A 123 34.48 13.21 -7.08
C TYR A 123 35.15 13.29 -5.69
N GLY A 124 34.36 13.45 -4.62
CA GLY A 124 34.83 13.35 -3.24
C GLY A 124 35.04 11.92 -2.72
N ILE A 125 34.61 10.87 -3.44
CA ILE A 125 34.74 9.47 -2.98
C ILE A 125 36.21 9.08 -2.74
N PRO A 126 37.19 9.33 -3.64
CA PRO A 126 38.59 8.95 -3.38
C PRO A 126 39.16 9.60 -2.12
N THR A 127 38.81 10.87 -1.86
CA THR A 127 39.24 11.60 -0.66
C THR A 127 38.62 11.00 0.60
N ARG A 128 37.30 10.72 0.59
CA ARG A 128 36.60 10.06 1.70
C ARG A 128 37.08 8.64 1.95
N VAL A 129 37.46 7.88 0.91
CA VAL A 129 38.06 6.54 1.06
C VAL A 129 39.39 6.60 1.81
N ASP A 130 40.22 7.62 1.59
CA ASP A 130 41.45 7.84 2.35
C ASP A 130 41.21 8.42 3.76
N GLU A 131 40.02 8.96 4.06
CA GLU A 131 39.58 9.30 5.42
C GLU A 131 39.02 8.07 6.15
N TRP A 132 38.19 7.27 5.49
CA TRP A 132 37.68 5.99 5.99
C TRP A 132 38.81 4.98 6.25
N ARG A 133 39.89 4.99 5.46
CA ARG A 133 41.13 4.26 5.76
C ARG A 133 41.82 4.71 7.05
N LYS A 134 41.77 6.01 7.39
CA LYS A 134 42.37 6.55 8.63
C LYS A 134 41.48 6.30 9.86
N LEU A 135 40.16 6.21 9.65
CA LEU A 135 39.18 5.84 10.68
C LEU A 135 39.16 4.34 10.99
N ARG A 136 39.60 3.48 10.07
CA ARG A 136 39.69 2.03 10.29
C ARG A 136 40.88 1.66 11.18
N LEU A 137 40.67 1.74 12.50
CA LEU A 137 41.65 1.39 13.52
C LEU A 137 41.79 -0.13 13.77
N ASP A 138 40.91 -0.95 13.19
CA ASP A 138 41.06 -2.40 13.13
C ASP A 138 42.09 -2.83 12.09
N ALA A 139 42.99 -3.73 12.48
CA ALA A 139 43.98 -4.32 11.58
C ALA A 139 43.31 -4.97 10.36
N PRO A 140 43.89 -4.86 9.14
CA PRO A 140 43.27 -5.40 7.94
C PRO A 140 43.07 -6.92 8.07
N HIS A 141 41.84 -7.38 7.84
CA HIS A 141 41.55 -8.81 7.80
C HIS A 141 42.49 -9.49 6.78
N PRO A 142 43.08 -10.64 7.10
CA PRO A 142 44.03 -11.30 6.21
C PRO A 142 43.31 -11.72 4.92
N MET A 143 43.79 -11.22 3.78
CA MET A 143 43.31 -11.67 2.48
C MET A 143 43.73 -13.13 2.26
N ALA A 144 42.77 -14.04 2.39
CA ALA A 144 42.94 -15.46 2.11
C ALA A 144 43.07 -15.68 0.58
N GLY A 145 44.27 -15.46 0.02
CA GLY A 145 44.47 -15.57 -1.43
C GLY A 145 45.82 -15.17 -2.01
N ALA A 146 46.90 -15.06 -1.21
CA ALA A 146 48.25 -14.79 -1.72
C ALA A 146 49.28 -15.75 -1.10
N ALA A 147 50.18 -16.29 -1.92
CA ALA A 147 50.90 -17.54 -1.65
C ALA A 147 52.27 -17.39 -0.95
N THR A 148 52.87 -18.55 -0.66
CA THR A 148 54.29 -18.81 -0.31
C THR A 148 54.66 -18.74 1.20
N ALA A 149 55.87 -19.20 1.53
CA ALA A 149 56.28 -19.67 2.86
C ALA A 149 57.49 -18.89 3.43
N GLU A 150 58.09 -19.41 4.52
CA GLU A 150 59.26 -18.89 5.27
C GLU A 150 58.96 -17.68 6.19
N ALA A 151 59.51 -17.54 7.41
CA ALA A 151 60.30 -18.44 8.27
C ALA A 151 60.22 -18.04 9.78
N GLU A 152 60.93 -18.77 10.65
CA GLU A 152 61.02 -18.61 12.12
C GLU A 152 61.55 -17.25 12.61
N ALA A 153 61.11 -16.78 13.80
CA ALA A 153 61.99 -16.41 14.94
C ALA A 153 61.24 -15.94 16.23
N GLU A 154 61.59 -16.57 17.36
CA GLU A 154 61.73 -16.11 18.77
C GLU A 154 60.80 -15.06 19.48
N ALA A 155 60.66 -15.26 20.80
CA ALA A 155 60.10 -14.33 21.80
C ALA A 155 61.10 -14.11 22.96
N PRO A 156 60.98 -13.06 23.80
CA PRO A 156 60.28 -13.16 25.10
C PRO A 156 59.41 -11.89 25.43
N VAL A 157 58.37 -11.88 26.27
CA VAL A 157 58.09 -12.44 27.63
C VAL A 157 58.67 -11.63 28.79
N GLU A 158 57.84 -10.71 29.33
CA GLU A 158 57.79 -10.12 30.69
C GLU A 158 56.49 -9.26 30.75
N THR A 159 55.65 -9.21 31.80
CA THR A 159 55.55 -9.98 33.06
C THR A 159 54.07 -10.01 33.55
N THR A 160 53.78 -10.39 34.80
CA THR A 160 52.47 -10.29 35.50
C THR A 160 52.73 -10.07 37.02
N PRO A 161 51.78 -9.64 37.89
CA PRO A 161 50.47 -10.28 38.12
C PRO A 161 49.25 -9.35 38.42
N ALA A 162 48.07 -9.97 38.46
CA ALA A 162 46.80 -9.39 38.96
C ALA A 162 46.65 -9.64 40.50
N PRO A 163 45.51 -9.41 41.22
CA PRO A 163 44.16 -9.91 40.87
C PRO A 163 42.96 -8.98 41.14
N ALA A 164 41.90 -9.14 40.34
CA ALA A 164 40.51 -8.93 40.74
C ALA A 164 39.61 -10.01 40.12
N GLU A 165 38.49 -10.27 40.78
CA GLU A 165 37.57 -11.40 40.64
C GLU A 165 37.14 -11.85 39.22
N LYS A 166 36.95 -13.16 39.06
CA LYS A 166 36.34 -13.76 37.87
C LYS A 166 34.83 -13.92 38.04
N VAL A 167 34.04 -13.18 37.26
CA VAL A 167 32.66 -13.59 36.90
C VAL A 167 32.67 -14.01 35.44
N THR A 168 32.20 -15.22 35.14
CA THR A 168 32.24 -15.78 33.78
C THR A 168 30.97 -15.42 33.00
N PRO A 169 31.05 -14.58 31.94
CA PRO A 169 30.00 -14.56 30.94
C PRO A 169 29.96 -15.92 30.23
N LYS A 170 28.75 -16.42 29.94
CA LYS A 170 28.60 -17.57 29.05
C LYS A 170 28.95 -17.12 27.63
N SER A 171 29.88 -17.81 26.98
CA SER A 171 29.98 -17.75 25.52
C SER A 171 28.81 -18.51 24.92
N THR A 172 27.79 -17.78 24.48
CA THR A 172 26.96 -18.18 23.34
C THR A 172 27.59 -17.58 22.10
N LEU A 173 28.01 -18.41 21.14
CA LEU A 173 28.59 -17.92 19.91
C LEU A 173 27.56 -17.04 19.19
N ALA A 174 27.94 -15.81 18.83
CA ALA A 174 27.24 -15.08 17.80
C ALA A 174 27.47 -15.84 16.47
N GLU A 175 26.39 -16.21 15.78
CA GLU A 175 26.50 -16.73 14.43
C GLU A 175 27.06 -15.64 13.50
N PRO A 176 27.82 -15.99 12.45
CA PRO A 176 28.36 -15.00 11.53
C PRO A 176 27.21 -14.26 10.84
N HIS A 177 27.22 -12.94 10.93
CA HIS A 177 26.26 -12.05 10.27
C HIS A 177 26.15 -12.41 8.78
N LYS A 178 24.99 -12.88 8.34
CA LYS A 178 24.72 -12.99 6.90
C LYS A 178 24.70 -11.57 6.32
N SER A 179 25.45 -11.35 5.26
CA SER A 179 25.25 -10.17 4.41
C SER A 179 23.92 -10.34 3.68
N GLU A 180 22.89 -9.63 4.15
CA GLU A 180 21.61 -9.60 3.45
C GLU A 180 21.80 -8.92 2.08
N VAL A 181 21.56 -9.70 1.04
CA VAL A 181 21.53 -9.24 -0.35
C VAL A 181 20.22 -8.45 -0.56
N PRO A 182 20.24 -7.26 -1.20
CA PRO A 182 19.03 -6.48 -1.49
C PRO A 182 17.97 -7.27 -2.27
N ASP A 183 16.68 -6.98 -2.07
CA ASP A 183 15.58 -7.81 -2.58
C ASP A 183 15.56 -7.99 -4.10
N TYR A 184 16.00 -7.01 -4.90
CA TYR A 184 16.10 -7.15 -6.36
C TYR A 184 17.23 -8.09 -6.83
N LEU A 185 18.17 -8.45 -5.95
CA LEU A 185 19.21 -9.46 -6.16
C LEU A 185 18.87 -10.80 -5.48
N ARG A 186 17.73 -10.90 -4.79
CA ARG A 186 17.18 -12.18 -4.31
C ARG A 186 16.47 -12.85 -5.48
N ALA A 187 17.17 -13.76 -6.15
CA ALA A 187 16.53 -14.72 -7.05
C ALA A 187 15.33 -15.35 -6.33
N SER A 188 14.13 -15.28 -6.91
CA SER A 188 12.91 -15.73 -6.25
C SER A 188 13.05 -17.21 -5.87
N GLU A 189 13.00 -17.54 -4.58
CA GLU A 189 12.98 -18.93 -4.11
C GLU A 189 11.65 -19.59 -4.53
N SER A 190 11.60 -20.06 -5.77
CA SER A 190 10.51 -20.86 -6.30
C SER A 190 10.32 -22.07 -5.39
N SER A 191 9.19 -22.09 -4.66
CA SER A 191 9.01 -22.96 -3.50
C SER A 191 9.38 -24.40 -3.82
N SER A 192 10.32 -24.97 -3.05
CA SER A 192 10.76 -26.36 -3.20
C SER A 192 9.61 -27.37 -3.07
N MET A 193 8.46 -26.94 -2.51
CA MET A 193 7.20 -27.66 -2.55
C MET A 193 6.78 -28.11 -3.97
N GLY A 194 7.13 -27.37 -5.03
CA GLY A 194 6.88 -27.81 -6.41
C GLY A 194 7.64 -29.08 -6.78
N ARG A 195 8.88 -29.23 -6.30
CA ARG A 195 9.70 -30.44 -6.50
C ARG A 195 9.14 -31.61 -5.68
N TYR A 196 8.70 -31.35 -4.44
CA TYR A 196 8.02 -32.36 -3.61
C TYR A 196 6.64 -32.76 -4.15
N ALA A 197 5.88 -31.84 -4.76
CA ALA A 197 4.60 -32.12 -5.40
C ALA A 197 4.77 -33.01 -6.64
N LEU A 198 5.80 -32.77 -7.45
CA LEU A 198 6.16 -33.64 -8.57
C LEU A 198 6.54 -35.05 -8.08
N MET A 199 7.33 -35.15 -7.01
CA MET A 199 7.70 -36.42 -6.39
C MET A 199 6.49 -37.15 -5.78
N PHE A 200 5.55 -36.43 -5.16
CA PHE A 200 4.30 -37.01 -4.65
C PHE A 200 3.37 -37.47 -5.78
N ALA A 201 3.28 -36.72 -6.89
CA ALA A 201 2.53 -37.12 -8.07
C ALA A 201 3.15 -38.36 -8.74
N ALA A 202 4.48 -38.43 -8.85
CA ALA A 202 5.18 -39.62 -9.34
C ALA A 202 4.99 -40.83 -8.41
N ALA A 203 5.07 -40.64 -7.09
CA ALA A 203 4.80 -41.70 -6.11
C ALA A 203 3.34 -42.18 -6.14
N LEU A 204 2.38 -41.29 -6.33
CA LEU A 204 0.96 -41.63 -6.51
C LEU A 204 0.72 -42.35 -7.84
N LEU A 205 1.37 -41.95 -8.93
CA LEU A 205 1.27 -42.64 -10.22
C LEU A 205 1.92 -44.03 -10.18
N LEU A 206 3.07 -44.19 -9.52
CA LEU A 206 3.70 -45.50 -9.29
C LEU A 206 2.86 -46.38 -8.35
N GLY A 207 2.29 -45.80 -7.29
CA GLY A 207 1.38 -46.49 -6.37
C GLY A 207 0.08 -46.94 -7.05
N PHE A 208 -0.53 -46.08 -7.87
CA PHE A 208 -1.73 -46.37 -8.62
C PHE A 208 -1.48 -47.38 -9.76
N GLY A 209 -0.34 -47.26 -10.47
CA GLY A 209 0.10 -48.25 -11.46
C GLY A 209 0.38 -49.61 -10.83
N GLY A 210 1.06 -49.65 -9.68
CA GLY A 210 1.25 -50.86 -8.89
C GLY A 210 -0.07 -51.48 -8.41
N PHE A 211 -1.03 -50.65 -7.99
CA PHE A 211 -2.38 -51.10 -7.64
C PHE A 211 -3.18 -51.59 -8.86
N MET A 212 -2.94 -51.07 -10.06
CA MET A 212 -3.56 -51.58 -11.30
C MET A 212 -2.93 -52.87 -11.82
N LEU A 213 -1.64 -53.12 -11.57
CA LEU A 213 -0.99 -54.40 -11.92
C LEU A 213 -1.28 -55.51 -10.89
N PHE A 214 -1.19 -55.19 -9.59
CA PHE A 214 -1.14 -56.17 -8.49
C PHE A 214 -2.28 -56.04 -7.47
N GLY A 215 -3.23 -55.12 -7.67
CA GLY A 215 -4.45 -55.04 -6.85
C GLY A 215 -5.41 -56.22 -7.08
N PRO A 216 -6.50 -56.31 -6.31
CA PRO A 216 -7.41 -57.47 -6.35
C PRO A 216 -8.10 -57.70 -7.71
N ASN A 217 -8.22 -56.66 -8.54
CA ASN A 217 -8.72 -56.75 -9.92
C ASN A 217 -7.61 -56.44 -10.95
N GLY A 218 -6.34 -56.66 -10.59
CA GLY A 218 -5.17 -56.28 -11.39
C GLY A 218 -4.94 -57.17 -12.62
N MET A 219 -4.41 -56.58 -13.70
CA MET A 219 -4.36 -57.19 -15.03
C MET A 219 -3.45 -58.44 -15.16
N LEU A 220 -2.67 -58.77 -14.12
CA LEU A 220 -1.81 -59.96 -14.06
C LEU A 220 -2.35 -61.09 -13.15
N ASN A 221 -3.45 -60.88 -12.43
CA ASN A 221 -3.98 -61.88 -11.50
C ASN A 221 -5.12 -62.71 -12.13
N SER A 222 -4.78 -63.50 -13.16
CA SER A 222 -5.70 -64.49 -13.74
C SER A 222 -5.79 -65.74 -12.85
N ASP A 223 -7.02 -66.17 -12.57
CA ASP A 223 -7.40 -67.27 -11.65
C ASP A 223 -6.40 -68.43 -11.47
N ASN A 224 -6.28 -68.88 -10.22
CA ASN A 224 -6.35 -70.31 -9.96
C ASN A 224 -7.09 -70.60 -8.65
N SER A 225 -8.39 -70.87 -8.75
CA SER A 225 -9.25 -71.18 -7.61
C SER A 225 -9.20 -72.67 -7.26
N SER A 226 -8.86 -73.00 -6.02
CA SER A 226 -9.05 -74.34 -5.44
C SER A 226 -9.50 -74.26 -3.99
N GLU A 227 -10.58 -74.96 -3.67
CA GLU A 227 -11.16 -75.10 -2.32
C GLU A 227 -10.29 -75.98 -1.38
N THR A 228 -10.86 -76.35 -0.22
CA THR A 228 -10.30 -77.19 0.88
C THR A 228 -9.62 -76.35 1.99
N GLU A 229 -10.31 -75.97 3.07
CA GLU A 229 -10.79 -76.76 4.24
C GLU A 229 -9.75 -76.78 5.41
N VAL A 230 -10.22 -77.04 6.63
CA VAL A 230 -9.54 -76.75 7.90
C VAL A 230 -8.64 -77.89 8.39
N ALA A 231 -7.38 -77.60 8.75
CA ALA A 231 -6.55 -78.47 9.58
C ALA A 231 -5.47 -77.70 10.39
N GLN A 232 -5.07 -78.26 11.53
CA GLN A 232 -3.93 -77.82 12.34
C GLN A 232 -2.66 -78.58 11.94
N ALA A 233 -1.47 -78.00 12.14
CA ALA A 233 -0.23 -78.75 12.38
C ALA A 233 0.83 -77.89 13.12
N ASP A 234 1.62 -78.55 13.96
CA ASP A 234 2.79 -77.99 14.67
C ASP A 234 4.12 -78.42 14.02
N ALA A 235 5.16 -77.64 14.29
CA ALA A 235 6.59 -78.01 14.34
C ALA A 235 7.43 -78.35 13.06
N ASN A 236 8.53 -77.58 12.94
CA ASN A 236 9.91 -77.96 12.53
C ASN A 236 10.31 -78.35 11.07
N THR A 237 11.08 -77.45 10.42
CA THR A 237 12.54 -77.58 10.15
C THR A 237 13.08 -78.73 9.25
N PRO A 238 14.02 -78.51 8.27
CA PRO A 238 14.46 -77.29 7.55
C PRO A 238 14.72 -77.48 6.01
N ALA A 239 15.54 -76.61 5.41
CA ALA A 239 16.03 -76.51 4.01
C ALA A 239 17.12 -77.58 3.63
N PRO A 240 17.91 -77.55 2.49
CA PRO A 240 18.49 -76.38 1.75
C PRO A 240 18.75 -76.53 0.20
N ASP A 241 19.58 -75.62 -0.33
CA ASP A 241 20.47 -75.67 -1.53
C ASP A 241 19.93 -75.49 -2.98
N ALA A 242 20.72 -75.05 -3.99
CA ALA A 242 21.83 -74.07 -4.14
C ALA A 242 22.37 -74.08 -5.61
N GLY A 243 22.90 -72.97 -6.16
CA GLY A 243 23.62 -73.04 -7.47
C GLY A 243 23.94 -71.74 -8.26
N THR A 244 25.08 -71.10 -7.98
CA THR A 244 25.82 -70.08 -8.80
C THR A 244 26.66 -70.79 -9.91
N PRO A 245 27.43 -70.18 -10.86
CA PRO A 245 27.77 -68.77 -11.22
C PRO A 245 27.66 -68.47 -12.76
N ALA A 246 28.48 -67.59 -13.40
CA ALA A 246 28.49 -66.11 -13.40
C ALA A 246 29.53 -65.54 -14.43
N ALA A 247 29.17 -64.54 -15.28
CA ALA A 247 30.03 -63.64 -16.10
C ALA A 247 30.98 -64.29 -17.18
N PRO A 248 31.68 -63.55 -18.09
CA PRO A 248 31.76 -62.08 -18.32
C PRO A 248 31.73 -61.54 -19.82
N VAL A 249 31.41 -60.24 -19.97
CA VAL A 249 31.94 -59.18 -20.90
C VAL A 249 31.87 -59.27 -22.47
N ASP A 250 31.59 -58.09 -23.05
CA ASP A 250 31.57 -57.52 -24.45
C ASP A 250 32.78 -57.82 -25.41
N PRO A 251 32.79 -57.49 -26.75
CA PRO A 251 32.42 -56.17 -27.35
C PRO A 251 31.97 -56.00 -28.85
N GLU A 252 31.53 -54.76 -29.17
CA GLU A 252 31.81 -53.86 -30.36
C GLU A 252 31.34 -54.08 -31.84
N GLU A 253 30.97 -52.93 -32.47
CA GLU A 253 31.10 -52.48 -33.89
C GLU A 253 30.35 -53.17 -35.09
N ASN A 254 30.02 -52.54 -36.25
CA ASN A 254 29.87 -51.13 -36.74
C ASN A 254 29.29 -51.11 -38.21
N VAL A 255 29.00 -49.92 -38.77
CA VAL A 255 28.96 -49.46 -40.20
C VAL A 255 27.59 -49.34 -40.95
N GLU A 256 27.42 -48.19 -41.64
CA GLU A 256 26.30 -47.71 -42.50
C GLU A 256 26.57 -47.99 -44.03
N PRO A 257 26.16 -47.22 -45.09
CA PRO A 257 25.15 -46.14 -45.30
C PRO A 257 24.33 -46.23 -46.66
N GLU A 258 23.67 -45.11 -47.03
CA GLU A 258 23.26 -44.61 -48.39
C GLU A 258 21.79 -44.66 -48.93
N VAL A 259 21.11 -43.50 -48.78
CA VAL A 259 20.28 -42.64 -49.71
C VAL A 259 19.54 -43.17 -50.99
N LEU A 260 18.28 -42.70 -51.21
CA LEU A 260 17.65 -42.10 -52.44
C LEU A 260 16.19 -42.51 -52.87
N THR A 261 15.20 -41.69 -52.49
CA THR A 261 14.08 -41.05 -53.28
C THR A 261 13.08 -41.77 -54.25
N ILE A 262 11.78 -41.33 -54.17
CA ILE A 262 10.68 -41.31 -55.19
C ILE A 262 9.99 -42.69 -55.47
N ASP A 263 8.66 -42.89 -55.61
CA ASP A 263 7.50 -42.09 -56.11
C ASP A 263 6.11 -42.48 -55.47
N ALA A 264 4.98 -41.94 -55.98
CA ALA A 264 3.56 -42.28 -55.68
C ALA A 264 2.80 -42.80 -56.96
N PRO A 265 1.44 -42.84 -57.11
CA PRO A 265 0.27 -42.76 -56.21
C PRO A 265 -0.81 -43.88 -56.48
N THR A 266 -2.07 -43.74 -56.00
CA THR A 266 -3.36 -44.08 -56.72
C THR A 266 -4.62 -43.89 -55.81
N VAL A 267 -5.80 -43.61 -56.41
CA VAL A 267 -7.10 -43.27 -55.76
C VAL A 267 -8.29 -44.00 -56.44
N PRO A 268 -9.40 -44.27 -55.72
CA PRO A 268 -10.76 -44.04 -56.25
C PRO A 268 -11.70 -43.37 -55.21
N GLY A 269 -12.80 -42.68 -55.54
CA GLY A 269 -13.38 -42.24 -56.82
C GLY A 269 -14.79 -41.63 -56.60
N GLY A 270 -15.14 -40.51 -57.26
CA GLY A 270 -16.44 -39.78 -57.12
C GLY A 270 -17.49 -40.18 -58.19
N PRO A 271 -18.42 -39.27 -58.62
CA PRO A 271 -18.64 -37.85 -58.29
C PRO A 271 -20.11 -37.60 -57.81
N ASP A 272 -20.82 -36.44 -57.82
CA ASP A 272 -20.63 -34.98 -58.08
C ASP A 272 -21.69 -34.20 -57.22
N GLU A 273 -22.28 -33.00 -57.44
CA GLU A 273 -22.31 -32.00 -58.54
C GLU A 273 -22.44 -30.53 -58.04
N LEU A 274 -21.35 -29.76 -58.14
CA LEU A 274 -21.20 -28.34 -58.54
C LEU A 274 -22.10 -27.16 -58.05
N THR A 275 -21.49 -26.25 -57.23
CA THR A 275 -21.41 -24.76 -57.40
C THR A 275 -22.64 -23.83 -57.14
N PRO A 276 -22.53 -22.46 -57.16
CA PRO A 276 -21.70 -21.58 -56.31
C PRO A 276 -22.45 -20.32 -55.74
N ALA A 277 -21.74 -19.36 -55.12
CA ALA A 277 -22.27 -18.12 -54.51
C ALA A 277 -22.49 -16.92 -55.48
N PRO A 278 -23.21 -15.85 -55.05
CA PRO A 278 -22.59 -14.52 -54.90
C PRO A 278 -23.04 -13.76 -53.61
N ALA A 279 -23.03 -12.41 -53.58
CA ALA A 279 -22.94 -11.57 -52.36
C ALA A 279 -23.88 -10.33 -52.32
N THR A 280 -23.78 -9.57 -51.21
CA THR A 280 -24.18 -8.15 -50.93
C THR A 280 -25.65 -7.72 -51.07
N GLU A 281 -26.23 -7.16 -49.99
CA GLU A 281 -26.52 -5.71 -49.82
C GLU A 281 -27.06 -5.39 -48.38
N ASP A 282 -27.32 -4.11 -48.08
CA ASP A 282 -27.41 -3.49 -46.74
C ASP A 282 -28.73 -3.71 -45.97
N GLU A 283 -28.72 -3.42 -44.65
CA GLU A 283 -29.53 -2.32 -44.07
C GLU A 283 -29.07 -1.94 -42.63
N GLN A 284 -29.45 -0.73 -42.19
CA GLN A 284 -29.14 -0.15 -40.87
C GLN A 284 -30.42 -0.11 -40.01
N ASP A 285 -30.30 -0.16 -38.67
CA ASP A 285 -30.84 0.92 -37.82
C ASP A 285 -30.37 0.85 -36.35
N ASP A 286 -30.45 1.99 -35.66
CA ASP A 286 -30.17 2.14 -34.22
C ASP A 286 -31.31 1.61 -33.33
N PHE A 287 -31.02 1.33 -32.05
CA PHE A 287 -32.06 1.42 -31.01
C PHE A 287 -31.54 1.99 -29.69
N VAL A 288 -32.32 2.92 -29.11
CA VAL A 288 -31.88 3.88 -28.08
C VAL A 288 -32.51 3.57 -26.71
N LEU A 289 -31.81 3.97 -25.65
CA LEU A 289 -32.25 3.87 -24.25
C LEU A 289 -33.52 4.69 -23.96
N PRO A 290 -34.49 4.17 -23.18
CA PRO A 290 -35.57 4.97 -22.61
C PRO A 290 -35.12 5.68 -21.32
N VAL A 291 -35.22 7.01 -21.30
CA VAL A 291 -35.17 7.83 -20.08
C VAL A 291 -36.59 7.95 -19.51
N ILE A 292 -36.74 7.95 -18.18
CA ILE A 292 -38.00 8.28 -17.49
C ILE A 292 -37.73 9.31 -16.39
N THR A 293 -38.50 10.39 -16.39
CA THR A 293 -38.49 11.46 -15.37
C THR A 293 -39.90 12.00 -15.14
N GLY A 294 -40.16 12.50 -13.92
CA GLY A 294 -41.11 13.61 -13.68
C GLY A 294 -42.62 13.33 -13.67
N LEU A 295 -43.14 13.01 -12.48
CA LEU A 295 -44.28 13.67 -11.80
C LEU A 295 -45.32 14.48 -12.62
N ASP A 296 -46.61 14.14 -12.46
CA ASP A 296 -47.61 15.02 -11.81
C ASP A 296 -48.92 14.26 -11.47
N GLY A 297 -49.77 14.79 -10.58
CA GLY A 297 -51.08 14.22 -10.16
C GLY A 297 -52.27 15.17 -10.42
N PRO A 298 -53.40 15.10 -9.68
CA PRO A 298 -53.81 14.17 -8.61
C PRO A 298 -55.29 13.69 -8.70
N LEU A 299 -55.82 13.08 -7.61
CA LEU A 299 -57.25 12.84 -7.26
C LEU A 299 -58.06 11.78 -8.05
N GLU A 300 -58.45 10.67 -7.40
CA GLU A 300 -59.79 10.42 -6.80
C GLU A 300 -59.89 8.95 -6.33
N ASP A 301 -60.64 8.70 -5.24
CA ASP A 301 -60.96 7.37 -4.69
C ASP A 301 -62.50 7.28 -4.57
N PRO A 302 -63.14 6.18 -5.01
CA PRO A 302 -63.86 5.41 -4.00
C PRO A 302 -63.83 3.87 -4.18
N THR A 303 -63.85 3.20 -3.03
CA THR A 303 -64.19 1.79 -2.81
C THR A 303 -65.72 1.58 -2.66
N PRO A 304 -66.23 0.35 -2.39
CA PRO A 304 -66.06 -0.92 -3.12
C PRO A 304 -67.43 -1.62 -3.41
N GLU A 305 -67.43 -2.77 -4.10
CA GLU A 305 -68.57 -3.73 -4.05
C GLU A 305 -68.09 -5.19 -4.18
N ALA A 306 -68.91 -6.18 -3.77
CA ALA A 306 -68.45 -7.53 -3.40
C ALA A 306 -69.39 -8.68 -3.83
N VAL A 307 -68.86 -9.92 -3.82
CA VAL A 307 -69.62 -11.20 -3.90
C VAL A 307 -68.97 -12.22 -2.95
N VAL A 308 -69.76 -13.15 -2.39
CA VAL A 308 -69.42 -14.05 -1.27
C VAL A 308 -69.98 -15.46 -1.49
N GLU A 309 -69.25 -16.51 -1.08
CA GLU A 309 -69.70 -17.84 -0.58
C GLU A 309 -68.41 -18.60 -0.19
N GLU A 310 -68.10 -19.05 1.04
CA GLU A 310 -68.83 -19.63 2.20
C GLU A 310 -68.92 -21.18 2.18
N MET A 311 -68.27 -21.84 3.17
CA MET A 311 -68.91 -22.74 4.16
C MET A 311 -67.91 -23.50 5.05
N VAL A 312 -68.25 -23.62 6.33
CA VAL A 312 -67.60 -24.46 7.36
C VAL A 312 -68.70 -25.12 8.21
N PRO A 313 -68.55 -26.35 8.73
CA PRO A 313 -69.41 -26.89 9.78
C PRO A 313 -68.73 -26.87 11.16
N VAL A 314 -69.49 -26.48 12.20
CA VAL A 314 -69.06 -26.36 13.61
C VAL A 314 -69.65 -27.51 14.45
N VAL A 315 -68.97 -27.86 15.56
CA VAL A 315 -69.56 -28.60 16.70
C VAL A 315 -69.14 -27.90 18.00
N GLU A 316 -70.10 -27.69 18.91
CA GLU A 316 -69.93 -26.94 20.17
C GLU A 316 -69.64 -27.81 21.41
N PRO A 317 -69.20 -27.22 22.55
CA PRO A 317 -68.61 -27.93 23.70
C PRO A 317 -69.58 -28.18 24.87
N ALA A 318 -69.05 -28.72 25.99
CA ALA A 318 -69.72 -28.77 27.29
C ALA A 318 -68.75 -28.59 28.48
N ASP A 319 -69.12 -27.70 29.42
CA ASP A 319 -68.80 -27.56 30.85
C ASP A 319 -67.37 -27.71 31.45
N GLY A 320 -66.97 -26.69 32.23
CA GLY A 320 -66.09 -26.76 33.41
C GLY A 320 -64.62 -26.35 33.18
N ASP A 321 -64.09 -25.23 33.70
CA ASP A 321 -64.32 -24.65 35.04
C ASP A 321 -64.04 -23.12 35.15
N GLU A 322 -64.47 -22.57 36.29
CA GLU A 322 -64.26 -21.25 36.95
C GLU A 322 -63.71 -19.97 36.23
N ALA A 323 -64.41 -18.86 36.55
CA ALA A 323 -63.92 -17.49 36.81
C ALA A 323 -63.58 -16.52 35.64
N MET A 324 -64.49 -15.57 35.45
CA MET A 324 -64.50 -14.43 34.53
C MET A 324 -63.37 -13.38 34.66
N VAL A 325 -63.17 -12.68 33.53
CA VAL A 325 -62.90 -11.23 33.32
C VAL A 325 -63.24 -10.27 34.50
N ASP A 326 -62.66 -9.08 34.64
CA ASP A 326 -62.48 -8.05 33.59
C ASP A 326 -61.47 -6.91 33.94
N SER A 327 -60.97 -6.25 32.89
CA SER A 327 -60.47 -4.86 32.73
C SER A 327 -59.37 -4.21 33.62
N THR A 328 -58.52 -3.48 32.89
CA THR A 328 -57.69 -2.30 33.23
C THR A 328 -58.44 -1.18 34.01
N PRO A 329 -57.78 -0.14 34.61
CA PRO A 329 -56.42 0.37 34.31
C PRO A 329 -55.52 0.87 35.48
N ALA A 330 -54.26 1.21 35.11
CA ALA A 330 -53.42 2.31 35.63
C ALA A 330 -52.65 2.20 36.99
N ILE A 331 -51.68 3.14 37.11
CA ILE A 331 -50.99 3.68 38.32
C ILE A 331 -49.68 3.01 38.81
N GLU A 332 -48.68 3.89 38.99
CA GLU A 332 -47.44 3.94 39.82
C GLU A 332 -46.65 2.67 40.21
N VAL A 333 -45.32 2.79 40.05
CA VAL A 333 -44.31 2.03 40.82
C VAL A 333 -43.61 3.02 41.78
N PRO A 334 -43.55 2.77 43.10
CA PRO A 334 -43.00 3.71 44.07
C PRO A 334 -41.46 3.67 44.15
N PRO A 335 -40.80 4.75 44.63
CA PRO A 335 -39.35 4.82 44.78
C PRO A 335 -38.84 4.09 46.04
N LEU A 336 -37.53 3.83 46.08
CA LEU A 336 -36.79 3.38 47.26
C LEU A 336 -35.86 4.50 47.76
N GLU A 337 -35.87 4.72 49.07
CA GLU A 337 -35.24 5.88 49.71
C GLU A 337 -33.74 5.69 49.99
N ILE A 338 -32.99 6.80 49.94
CA ILE A 338 -31.68 6.95 50.59
C ILE A 338 -31.77 8.18 51.50
N PRO A 339 -31.44 8.10 52.80
CA PRO A 339 -31.69 9.18 53.75
C PRO A 339 -30.63 10.30 53.73
N ASP A 340 -31.09 11.49 54.12
CA ASP A 340 -30.38 12.74 54.45
C ASP A 340 -29.08 12.57 55.31
N THR A 341 -28.13 13.51 55.38
CA THR A 341 -28.38 14.90 55.84
C THR A 341 -27.22 15.90 55.63
N ALA A 342 -27.52 17.08 55.04
CA ALA A 342 -26.83 18.40 55.15
C ALA A 342 -25.33 18.53 54.74
N VAL A 343 -24.75 19.73 54.48
CA VAL A 343 -25.13 21.13 54.77
C VAL A 343 -24.78 22.07 53.58
N THR A 344 -25.55 23.15 53.36
CA THR A 344 -25.32 24.29 52.41
C THR A 344 -24.35 25.36 53.00
N PRO A 345 -23.97 26.49 52.34
CA PRO A 345 -24.45 27.13 51.08
C PRO A 345 -23.27 27.50 50.11
N ASP A 346 -23.33 28.37 49.07
CA ASP A 346 -24.34 29.34 48.54
C ASP A 346 -24.06 29.68 47.05
N VAL A 347 -24.79 30.67 46.48
CA VAL A 347 -24.58 31.43 45.21
C VAL A 347 -25.20 30.89 43.91
N VAL A 348 -26.49 31.25 43.74
CA VAL A 348 -27.13 31.90 42.56
C VAL A 348 -26.51 31.79 41.15
N VAL A 349 -27.33 31.37 40.18
CA VAL A 349 -27.28 31.73 38.75
C VAL A 349 -28.71 32.09 38.31
N GLU A 350 -28.90 33.08 37.42
CA GLU A 350 -30.22 33.48 36.90
C GLU A 350 -30.65 32.70 35.63
N GLU A 351 -31.95 32.58 35.44
CA GLU A 351 -32.60 31.81 34.37
C GLU A 351 -33.10 32.74 33.23
N THR A 352 -33.01 32.30 31.97
CA THR A 352 -33.37 33.11 30.79
C THR A 352 -34.76 32.76 30.26
N THR A 353 -35.65 33.76 30.10
CA THR A 353 -37.03 33.57 29.63
C THR A 353 -37.22 33.92 28.14
N ILE A 354 -38.04 33.14 27.44
CA ILE A 354 -38.36 33.30 26.00
C ILE A 354 -39.57 34.23 25.80
N VAL A 355 -39.59 34.99 24.68
CA VAL A 355 -40.77 35.71 24.17
C VAL A 355 -40.87 35.55 22.64
N GLU A 356 -42.09 35.36 22.13
CA GLU A 356 -42.41 35.15 20.69
C GLU A 356 -42.39 36.44 19.84
N GLN A 357 -42.35 36.29 18.51
CA GLN A 357 -42.71 37.34 17.54
C GLN A 357 -43.65 36.81 16.44
N PRO A 358 -44.76 37.51 16.13
CA PRO A 358 -45.54 37.36 14.90
C PRO A 358 -45.08 38.35 13.79
N PRO A 359 -45.48 38.16 12.51
CA PRO A 359 -44.71 38.63 11.36
C PRO A 359 -45.20 39.95 10.72
N VAL A 360 -44.38 40.47 9.80
CA VAL A 360 -44.74 41.52 8.82
C VAL A 360 -44.29 41.09 7.42
N THR A 361 -45.11 41.38 6.41
CA THR A 361 -44.74 41.30 4.97
C THR A 361 -45.17 42.59 4.29
N ASP A 362 -44.29 43.19 3.48
CA ASP A 362 -44.63 43.84 2.21
C ASP A 362 -43.34 44.10 1.39
N ALA A 363 -43.47 44.52 0.12
CA ALA A 363 -42.41 44.33 -0.89
C ALA A 363 -42.00 45.57 -1.73
N ALA A 364 -40.95 45.35 -2.54
CA ALA A 364 -40.65 45.93 -3.88
C ALA A 364 -39.62 47.07 -4.05
N ASP A 365 -38.90 46.96 -5.18
CA ASP A 365 -38.04 47.93 -5.92
C ASP A 365 -36.72 48.42 -5.24
N THR A 366 -35.61 48.67 -5.95
CA THR A 366 -35.34 48.73 -7.41
C THR A 366 -33.97 48.10 -7.78
N THR A 367 -33.74 47.84 -9.07
CA THR A 367 -32.58 47.13 -9.69
C THR A 367 -31.22 47.86 -9.71
N GLU A 368 -30.13 47.08 -9.65
CA GLU A 368 -28.85 47.37 -10.33
C GLU A 368 -28.76 46.70 -11.72
N PRO A 369 -27.88 47.18 -12.62
CA PRO A 369 -27.33 46.35 -13.69
C PRO A 369 -25.80 46.48 -13.92
N LEU A 370 -25.10 45.36 -13.75
CA LEU A 370 -24.04 44.80 -14.61
C LEU A 370 -23.15 45.75 -15.47
N ILE A 371 -21.83 45.65 -15.28
CA ILE A 371 -20.81 46.06 -16.26
C ILE A 371 -20.14 44.81 -16.85
N ALA A 372 -19.96 44.77 -18.18
CA ALA A 372 -19.27 43.66 -18.84
C ALA A 372 -18.46 44.10 -20.09
N MET A 373 -17.21 43.63 -20.12
CA MET A 373 -16.33 43.42 -21.29
C MET A 373 -15.65 44.62 -22.01
N ASN A 374 -14.45 44.28 -22.51
CA ASN A 374 -13.43 45.03 -23.27
C ASN A 374 -13.71 44.84 -24.81
N PRO A 375 -12.85 45.21 -25.82
CA PRO A 375 -11.49 45.78 -25.78
C PRO A 375 -11.09 46.86 -26.85
N ASN A 376 -9.81 47.26 -26.77
CA ASN A 376 -8.84 47.62 -27.85
C ASN A 376 -8.62 49.07 -28.35
N ASN A 377 -7.31 49.36 -28.49
CA ASN A 377 -6.58 50.14 -29.51
C ASN A 377 -6.30 51.66 -29.40
N VAL A 378 -5.07 51.96 -28.92
CA VAL A 378 -3.90 52.45 -29.72
C VAL A 378 -3.66 53.98 -29.95
N VAL A 379 -2.35 54.29 -29.99
CA VAL A 379 -1.56 55.54 -30.23
C VAL A 379 -1.33 56.54 -29.08
N ASP A 380 -0.03 56.77 -28.85
CA ASP A 380 0.69 57.80 -28.07
C ASP A 380 0.88 59.10 -28.92
N PRO A 381 1.78 60.08 -28.68
CA PRO A 381 2.53 60.49 -27.46
C PRO A 381 2.46 62.02 -27.16
N LEU A 382 3.08 62.49 -26.06
CA LEU A 382 4.20 63.48 -26.07
C LEU A 382 4.65 64.01 -24.67
N VAL A 383 5.99 64.09 -24.49
CA VAL A 383 6.77 65.09 -23.71
C VAL A 383 6.72 65.06 -22.15
N ASP A 384 7.77 64.45 -21.60
CA ASP A 384 8.48 64.77 -20.35
C ASP A 384 9.43 65.98 -20.59
N PRO A 385 9.82 66.86 -19.62
CA PRO A 385 10.96 66.52 -18.72
C PRO A 385 11.06 67.21 -17.32
N LEU A 386 11.68 66.49 -16.37
CA LEU A 386 12.61 66.93 -15.28
C LEU A 386 12.21 68.03 -14.26
N VAL A 387 12.50 67.78 -12.97
CA VAL A 387 13.63 68.41 -12.22
C VAL A 387 13.76 67.84 -10.79
N ASP A 388 15.01 67.62 -10.36
CA ASP A 388 15.56 67.38 -9.02
C ASP A 388 16.87 68.26 -8.96
N PRO A 389 17.54 68.66 -7.84
CA PRO A 389 17.53 68.05 -6.49
C PRO A 389 17.69 69.01 -5.26
N THR A 390 17.95 68.42 -4.07
CA THR A 390 18.53 69.00 -2.83
C THR A 390 17.65 69.99 -2.00
N ALA A 391 17.75 70.09 -0.66
CA ALA A 391 18.76 69.62 0.31
C ALA A 391 18.16 69.35 1.73
N ASP A 392 18.92 68.64 2.58
CA ASP A 392 18.76 68.56 4.05
C ASP A 392 19.83 69.48 4.73
N PRO A 393 19.55 70.16 5.86
CA PRO A 393 20.04 69.62 7.15
C PRO A 393 19.17 69.94 8.40
N SER A 394 18.72 68.88 9.07
CA SER A 394 18.77 68.64 10.53
C SER A 394 18.75 69.83 11.53
N VAL A 395 17.75 69.85 12.43
CA VAL A 395 17.95 70.21 13.86
C VAL A 395 17.01 69.39 14.75
N ASP A 396 17.46 69.09 15.98
CA ASP A 396 16.80 68.25 16.97
C ASP A 396 16.17 69.08 18.11
N ALA A 397 14.93 68.77 18.49
CA ALA A 397 14.21 69.31 19.67
C ALA A 397 12.97 68.46 20.00
N ALA A 398 12.76 68.12 21.27
CA ALA A 398 11.78 67.11 21.70
C ALA A 398 10.42 67.66 22.19
N GLU A 399 9.42 66.76 22.15
CA GLU A 399 8.21 66.70 23.01
C GLU A 399 7.29 67.94 23.13
N MET A 400 6.12 67.88 22.48
CA MET A 400 4.89 67.52 23.21
C MET A 400 3.72 67.13 22.29
N GLU A 401 2.77 66.40 22.87
CA GLU A 401 1.70 65.63 22.24
C GLU A 401 0.70 66.46 21.42
N SER A 402 0.22 65.87 20.33
CA SER A 402 -1.17 66.03 19.86
C SER A 402 -1.55 64.77 19.08
N ALA A 403 -2.47 63.98 19.64
CA ALA A 403 -2.85 62.69 19.07
C ALA A 403 -3.48 62.86 17.67
N THR A 404 -2.91 62.19 16.68
CA THR A 404 -3.61 61.82 15.46
C THR A 404 -3.90 60.34 15.57
N ASP A 405 -5.17 59.97 15.56
CA ASP A 405 -5.63 58.59 15.71
C ASP A 405 -5.43 57.87 14.36
N GLU A 406 -4.18 57.47 14.07
CA GLU A 406 -3.90 56.56 12.95
C GLU A 406 -4.57 55.23 13.26
N ALA A 407 -5.75 55.04 12.68
CA ALA A 407 -6.46 53.77 12.69
C ALA A 407 -5.62 52.73 11.93
N THR A 408 -4.75 52.04 12.67
CA THR A 408 -3.89 50.96 12.17
C THR A 408 -4.73 49.99 11.33
N GLU A 409 -4.44 49.91 10.03
CA GLU A 409 -5.00 48.85 9.20
C GLU A 409 -4.67 47.51 9.87
N PRO A 410 -5.64 46.59 10.02
CA PRO A 410 -5.42 45.36 10.77
C PRO A 410 -4.25 44.60 10.15
N ALA A 411 -3.19 44.42 10.93
CA ALA A 411 -1.95 43.82 10.46
C ALA A 411 -2.25 42.47 9.80
N GLY A 412 -1.85 42.32 8.53
CA GLY A 412 -2.07 41.09 7.78
C GLY A 412 -1.46 39.88 8.51
N PRO A 413 -2.06 38.68 8.36
CA PRO A 413 -1.66 37.50 9.13
C PRO A 413 -0.17 37.22 8.99
N MET A 414 0.50 37.07 10.13
CA MET A 414 1.96 37.03 10.20
C MET A 414 2.49 35.76 9.49
N PRO A 415 3.38 35.89 8.49
CA PRO A 415 3.84 34.75 7.69
C PRO A 415 4.85 33.91 8.46
N LEU A 416 4.40 32.73 8.88
CA LEU A 416 5.14 31.75 9.69
C LEU A 416 6.12 30.92 8.86
N GLY A 417 5.85 30.75 7.57
CA GLY A 417 6.72 30.01 6.65
C GLY A 417 6.19 29.93 5.22
N THR A 418 6.73 29.01 4.42
CA THR A 418 6.27 28.69 3.07
C THR A 418 6.32 27.19 2.79
N VAL A 419 5.50 26.70 1.87
CA VAL A 419 5.65 25.34 1.33
C VAL A 419 6.82 25.33 0.32
N VAL A 420 7.71 24.34 0.42
CA VAL A 420 8.91 24.21 -0.43
C VAL A 420 8.64 23.33 -1.64
N THR A 421 7.95 22.21 -1.41
CA THR A 421 7.62 21.18 -2.39
C THR A 421 6.60 21.67 -3.43
N SER A 422 6.73 21.17 -4.67
CA SER A 422 5.88 21.54 -5.80
C SER A 422 5.11 20.37 -6.42
N GLN A 423 5.37 19.13 -6.01
CA GLN A 423 4.73 17.90 -6.50
C GLN A 423 4.26 17.04 -5.33
N GLU A 424 3.51 17.67 -4.42
CA GLU A 424 3.07 17.09 -3.14
C GLU A 424 1.70 17.65 -2.79
N VAL A 425 0.80 16.82 -2.24
CA VAL A 425 -0.54 17.28 -1.81
C VAL A 425 -0.54 17.59 -0.32
N LEU A 426 -0.60 18.89 -0.01
CA LEU A 426 -0.86 19.43 1.31
C LEU A 426 -2.25 20.08 1.33
N LEU A 427 -3.04 19.80 2.36
CA LEU A 427 -4.35 20.39 2.58
C LEU A 427 -4.31 21.38 3.76
N ARG A 428 -5.11 22.45 3.67
CA ARG A 428 -5.40 23.37 4.79
C ARG A 428 -6.89 23.34 5.12
N TRP A 429 -7.22 23.49 6.40
CA TRP A 429 -8.61 23.72 6.83
C TRP A 429 -9.03 25.17 6.53
N ASP A 430 -10.12 25.33 5.80
CA ASP A 430 -10.85 26.58 5.61
C ASP A 430 -12.00 26.62 6.62
N GLU A 431 -11.90 27.48 7.64
CA GLU A 431 -12.92 27.63 8.68
C GLU A 431 -14.26 28.14 8.14
N ALA A 432 -14.23 29.06 7.17
CA ALA A 432 -15.42 29.67 6.62
C ALA A 432 -16.23 28.70 5.74
N LYS A 433 -15.55 27.77 5.05
CA LYS A 433 -16.17 26.66 4.31
C LYS A 433 -16.39 25.40 5.16
N GLY A 434 -15.81 25.35 6.36
CA GLY A 434 -15.75 24.15 7.21
C GLY A 434 -15.19 22.94 6.45
N ALA A 435 -14.07 23.10 5.75
CA ALA A 435 -13.59 22.11 4.78
C ALA A 435 -12.06 22.11 4.59
N TRP A 436 -11.50 20.92 4.34
CA TRP A 436 -10.14 20.79 3.79
C TRP A 436 -10.09 21.21 2.32
N LEU A 437 -9.21 22.16 1.98
CA LEU A 437 -8.86 22.58 0.62
C LEU A 437 -7.41 22.21 0.31
N ARG A 438 -7.10 21.93 -0.97
CA ARG A 438 -5.70 21.76 -1.39
C ARG A 438 -4.99 23.12 -1.40
N LEU A 439 -3.79 23.18 -0.83
CA LEU A 439 -2.90 24.32 -0.96
C LEU A 439 -2.23 24.33 -2.36
N PRO A 440 -2.09 25.50 -3.01
CA PRO A 440 -1.40 25.60 -4.31
C PRO A 440 0.11 25.31 -4.16
N THR A 441 0.87 25.45 -5.26
CA THR A 441 2.34 25.36 -5.19
C THR A 441 2.94 26.55 -4.44
N ARG A 442 3.72 26.28 -3.38
CA ARG A 442 4.49 27.26 -2.58
C ARG A 442 3.74 28.45 -1.94
N PRO A 443 2.54 28.29 -1.35
CA PRO A 443 1.91 29.36 -0.58
C PRO A 443 2.69 29.69 0.70
N SER A 444 2.45 30.89 1.22
CA SER A 444 2.77 31.26 2.59
C SER A 444 1.91 30.47 3.58
N ILE A 445 2.56 29.98 4.62
CA ILE A 445 1.95 29.41 5.82
C ILE A 445 1.81 30.56 6.81
N ILE A 446 0.64 30.71 7.42
CA ILE A 446 0.35 31.73 8.43
C ILE A 446 0.12 31.09 9.79
N GLU A 447 0.20 31.90 10.84
CA GLU A 447 -0.19 31.48 12.19
C GLU A 447 -1.65 31.00 12.23
N GLY A 448 -1.87 29.82 12.83
CA GLY A 448 -3.18 29.19 12.92
C GLY A 448 -3.51 28.25 11.75
N ASP A 449 -2.62 28.09 10.77
CA ASP A 449 -2.84 27.13 9.68
C ASP A 449 -2.92 25.69 10.22
N HIS A 450 -4.13 25.11 10.17
CA HIS A 450 -4.34 23.68 10.37
C HIS A 450 -3.97 22.96 9.07
N LEU A 451 -2.95 22.12 9.10
CA LEU A 451 -2.37 21.44 7.95
C LEU A 451 -2.56 19.92 8.02
N LEU A 452 -2.80 19.31 6.85
CA LEU A 452 -2.97 17.88 6.67
C LEU A 452 -2.23 17.44 5.40
N SER A 453 -1.18 16.63 5.56
CA SER A 453 -0.65 15.81 4.46
C SER A 453 -1.66 14.72 4.11
N LEU A 454 -1.66 14.22 2.88
CA LEU A 454 -2.41 13.01 2.53
C LEU A 454 -1.52 11.75 2.60
N PRO A 455 -2.10 10.55 2.81
CA PRO A 455 -1.41 9.28 2.59
C PRO A 455 -0.67 9.25 1.23
N THR A 456 0.51 8.62 1.19
CA THR A 456 1.48 8.60 0.08
C THR A 456 2.18 9.91 -0.29
N TYR A 457 1.93 11.02 0.44
CA TYR A 457 2.62 12.30 0.23
C TYR A 457 3.57 12.68 1.38
N ARG A 458 4.59 13.48 1.06
CA ARG A 458 5.60 14.04 1.98
C ARG A 458 5.87 15.54 1.70
N PRO A 459 4.83 16.41 1.72
CA PRO A 459 5.02 17.86 1.59
C PRO A 459 6.01 18.40 2.64
N SER A 460 6.84 19.34 2.19
CA SER A 460 7.86 19.99 3.03
C SER A 460 7.62 21.48 3.16
N LEU A 461 7.76 21.96 4.39
CA LEU A 461 7.54 23.33 4.85
C LEU A 461 8.89 23.95 5.26
N ALA A 462 9.08 25.24 4.99
CA ALA A 462 10.17 26.06 5.49
C ALA A 462 9.61 27.05 6.52
N LEU A 463 9.91 26.81 7.80
CA LEU A 463 9.53 27.65 8.94
C LEU A 463 10.75 28.43 9.47
N ALA A 464 10.53 29.34 10.42
CA ALA A 464 11.59 30.13 11.06
C ALA A 464 12.53 30.81 10.03
N SER A 465 11.96 31.58 9.10
CA SER A 465 12.68 32.22 7.98
C SER A 465 13.45 31.26 7.06
N GLY A 466 13.11 29.97 7.06
CA GLY A 466 13.78 28.92 6.28
C GLY A 466 14.94 28.21 6.98
N ALA A 467 15.18 28.50 8.27
CA ALA A 467 16.16 27.77 9.07
C ALA A 467 15.64 26.38 9.49
N LEU A 468 14.32 26.19 9.63
CA LEU A 468 13.70 24.91 9.97
C LEU A 468 12.94 24.34 8.78
N ARG A 469 13.39 23.18 8.27
CA ARG A 469 12.62 22.35 7.34
C ARG A 469 11.78 21.37 8.13
N VAL A 470 10.48 21.29 7.81
CA VAL A 470 9.54 20.30 8.38
C VAL A 470 8.96 19.49 7.25
N GLU A 471 8.82 18.17 7.40
CA GLU A 471 8.20 17.28 6.43
C GLU A 471 7.04 16.53 7.09
N MET A 472 5.88 16.49 6.43
CA MET A 472 4.65 15.88 6.95
C MET A 472 4.33 14.61 6.16
N CYS A 473 4.64 13.45 6.72
CA CYS A 473 4.61 12.16 6.00
C CYS A 473 3.26 11.45 6.15
N ASP A 474 2.79 10.80 5.07
CA ASP A 474 1.75 9.76 5.07
C ASP A 474 0.51 10.09 5.91
N GLY A 475 -0.15 11.21 5.60
CA GLY A 475 -1.40 11.58 6.24
C GLY A 475 -1.28 12.40 7.54
N ALA A 476 -0.07 12.86 7.88
CA ALA A 476 0.21 13.63 9.10
C ALA A 476 -0.59 14.94 9.22
N ASN A 477 -0.98 15.29 10.45
CA ASN A 477 -1.88 16.39 10.78
C ASN A 477 -1.36 17.23 11.97
N ALA A 478 -1.23 18.54 11.77
CA ALA A 478 -0.75 19.47 12.79
C ALA A 478 -1.31 20.89 12.59
N VAL A 479 -1.30 21.68 13.65
CA VAL A 479 -1.51 23.14 13.61
C VAL A 479 -0.16 23.83 13.80
N VAL A 480 0.10 24.87 13.01
CA VAL A 480 1.35 25.64 13.08
C VAL A 480 1.05 27.08 13.54
N SER A 481 1.74 27.56 14.56
CA SER A 481 1.63 28.92 15.09
C SER A 481 3.00 29.45 15.53
N TYR A 482 3.04 30.64 16.13
CA TYR A 482 4.16 31.02 16.98
C TYR A 482 3.97 30.48 18.40
N GLY A 483 5.08 30.41 19.14
CA GLY A 483 5.08 30.31 20.60
C GLY A 483 4.83 31.67 21.26
N ASP A 484 4.78 31.68 22.60
CA ASP A 484 4.41 32.87 23.40
C ASP A 484 5.36 34.09 23.26
N ASP A 485 6.50 33.90 22.59
CA ASP A 485 7.48 34.94 22.25
C ASP A 485 7.28 35.60 20.87
N GLY A 486 6.32 35.10 20.06
CA GLY A 486 6.00 35.61 18.74
C GLY A 486 7.08 35.37 17.67
N LYS A 487 8.01 34.43 17.89
CA LYS A 487 9.16 34.18 17.00
C LYS A 487 9.51 32.71 16.83
N MET A 488 9.50 31.95 17.92
CA MET A 488 9.74 30.51 17.91
C MET A 488 8.57 29.82 17.20
N PRO A 489 8.79 28.95 16.20
CA PRO A 489 7.73 28.16 15.61
C PRO A 489 7.17 27.15 16.63
N ARG A 490 5.85 27.08 16.72
CA ARG A 490 5.10 26.11 17.51
C ARG A 490 4.38 25.16 16.56
N ILE A 491 4.56 23.85 16.77
CA ILE A 491 3.93 22.78 15.97
C ILE A 491 3.11 21.91 16.93
N ALA A 492 1.78 22.09 16.91
CA ALA A 492 0.86 21.27 17.67
C ALA A 492 0.46 20.05 16.82
N VAL A 493 1.06 18.90 17.12
CA VAL A 493 0.86 17.66 16.37
C VAL A 493 -0.38 16.94 16.87
N THR A 494 -1.32 16.69 15.95
CA THR A 494 -2.56 15.97 16.25
C THR A 494 -2.34 14.46 16.09
N TYR A 495 -1.70 14.04 15.00
CA TYR A 495 -1.20 12.69 14.74
C TYR A 495 -0.31 12.64 13.49
N GLY A 496 0.40 11.53 13.30
CA GLY A 496 1.20 11.21 12.13
C GLY A 496 2.69 11.45 12.30
N ARG A 497 3.42 11.40 11.19
CA ARG A 497 4.88 11.40 11.12
C ARG A 497 5.44 12.73 10.64
N PHE A 498 6.42 13.22 11.37
CA PHE A 498 7.09 14.49 11.12
C PHE A 498 8.60 14.31 11.11
N LEU A 499 9.28 14.92 10.13
CA LEU A 499 10.73 15.05 10.14
C LEU A 499 11.10 16.53 10.19
N LEU A 500 11.79 16.94 11.24
CA LEU A 500 12.36 18.27 11.42
C LEU A 500 13.87 18.21 11.13
N LEU A 501 14.36 19.16 10.34
CA LEU A 501 15.77 19.33 10.00
C LEU A 501 16.13 20.82 10.14
N ASN A 502 17.15 21.12 10.95
CA ASN A 502 17.74 22.46 10.95
C ASN A 502 18.64 22.63 9.71
N THR A 503 18.14 23.38 8.72
CA THR A 503 18.87 23.78 7.50
C THR A 503 19.63 25.10 7.65
N GLY A 504 19.53 25.76 8.80
CA GLY A 504 20.27 26.97 9.15
C GLY A 504 21.70 26.71 9.65
N MET A 505 22.48 27.78 9.72
CA MET A 505 23.84 27.79 10.28
C MET A 505 23.87 28.06 11.79
N GLU A 506 22.74 28.45 12.38
CA GLU A 506 22.56 28.78 13.79
C GLU A 506 21.58 27.79 14.45
N PRO A 507 21.60 27.63 15.79
CA PRO A 507 20.63 26.78 16.48
C PRO A 507 19.21 27.32 16.32
N VAL A 508 18.23 26.44 16.11
CA VAL A 508 16.81 26.81 16.02
C VAL A 508 16.06 26.28 17.23
N GLU A 509 15.34 27.16 17.90
CA GLU A 509 14.34 26.77 18.91
C GLU A 509 13.01 26.43 18.21
N VAL A 510 12.36 25.34 18.62
CA VAL A 510 11.02 24.93 18.17
C VAL A 510 10.23 24.40 19.36
N GLU A 511 8.93 24.70 19.40
CA GLU A 511 8.03 24.16 20.42
C GLU A 511 7.13 23.09 19.79
N LEU A 512 7.21 21.88 20.32
CA LEU A 512 6.33 20.78 19.93
C LEU A 512 5.24 20.65 20.99
N MET A 513 4.00 20.47 20.54
CA MET A 513 2.88 20.16 21.43
C MET A 513 2.17 18.88 21.00
N ILE A 514 1.76 18.05 21.96
CA ILE A 514 0.90 16.88 21.74
C ILE A 514 -0.17 16.85 22.84
N GLY A 515 -1.43 17.04 22.45
CA GLY A 515 -2.50 17.34 23.40
C GLY A 515 -2.19 18.61 24.20
N ASP A 516 -2.35 18.54 25.52
CA ASP A 516 -2.10 19.66 26.44
C ASP A 516 -0.61 19.82 26.85
N GLU A 517 0.28 18.92 26.40
CA GLU A 517 1.70 18.97 26.74
C GLU A 517 2.53 19.73 25.70
N SER A 518 3.38 20.65 26.17
CA SER A 518 4.42 21.32 25.39
C SER A 518 5.83 20.87 25.77
N LYS A 519 6.73 20.78 24.78
CA LYS A 519 8.17 20.58 24.94
C LYS A 519 8.92 21.52 23.99
N LYS A 520 9.80 22.36 24.52
CA LYS A 520 10.75 23.13 23.72
C LYS A 520 11.95 22.25 23.32
N VAL A 521 12.43 22.42 22.09
CA VAL A 521 13.62 21.77 21.55
C VAL A 521 14.55 22.83 21.00
N VAL A 522 15.85 22.71 21.30
CA VAL A 522 16.91 23.49 20.63
C VAL A 522 17.64 22.55 19.69
N MET A 523 17.60 22.80 18.39
CA MET A 523 18.22 21.97 17.35
C MET A 523 19.47 22.66 16.81
N GLU A 524 20.65 22.06 16.96
CA GLU A 524 21.89 22.59 16.37
C GLU A 524 21.84 22.56 14.84
N SER A 525 22.77 23.25 14.17
CA SER A 525 22.88 23.21 12.70
C SER A 525 23.02 21.77 12.19
N THR A 526 22.28 21.41 11.15
CA THR A 526 22.15 20.04 10.58
C THR A 526 21.51 18.98 11.50
N ALA A 527 21.05 19.33 12.70
CA ALA A 527 20.36 18.37 13.57
C ALA A 527 19.01 17.93 12.98
N VAL A 528 18.71 16.64 13.13
CA VAL A 528 17.48 15.98 12.71
C VAL A 528 16.71 15.50 13.93
N LEU A 529 15.42 15.83 14.00
CA LEU A 529 14.46 15.28 14.96
C LEU A 529 13.26 14.76 14.18
N ALA A 530 12.95 13.47 14.35
CA ALA A 530 11.76 12.85 13.82
C ALA A 530 10.80 12.49 14.96
N LEU A 531 9.51 12.50 14.65
CA LEU A 531 8.42 12.25 15.57
C LEU A 531 7.36 11.40 14.88
N ASP A 532 6.95 10.29 15.52
CA ASP A 532 5.82 9.45 15.10
C ASP A 532 4.75 9.49 16.20
N VAL A 533 3.59 10.09 15.93
CA VAL A 533 2.49 10.25 16.91
C VAL A 533 1.27 9.49 16.47
N ASP A 534 0.79 8.55 17.29
CA ASP A 534 -0.44 7.82 17.01
C ASP A 534 -1.35 7.68 18.24
N ARG A 535 -2.54 7.13 18.00
CA ARG A 535 -3.45 6.64 19.05
C ARG A 535 -3.74 5.19 18.70
N PRO A 536 -3.08 4.21 19.33
CA PRO A 536 -3.19 2.82 18.92
C PRO A 536 -4.63 2.31 19.06
N PHE A 537 -5.08 1.51 18.08
CA PHE A 537 -6.42 0.95 18.09
C PHE A 537 -6.57 -0.12 19.19
N ILE A 538 -7.41 0.16 20.19
CA ILE A 538 -7.74 -0.74 21.30
C ILE A 538 -9.09 -1.42 21.02
N PRO A 539 -9.16 -2.75 20.85
CA PRO A 539 -10.41 -3.46 20.55
C PRO A 539 -11.48 -3.28 21.63
N GLY A 540 -12.69 -2.91 21.21
CA GLY A 540 -13.86 -2.69 22.06
C GLY A 540 -13.89 -1.33 22.77
N ALA A 541 -12.85 -0.51 22.65
CA ALA A 541 -12.79 0.82 23.26
C ALA A 541 -13.95 1.73 22.80
N ASP A 542 -14.37 2.64 23.68
CA ASP A 542 -15.53 3.52 23.46
C ASP A 542 -15.18 4.81 22.72
N VAL A 543 -14.65 4.61 21.50
CA VAL A 543 -14.04 5.64 20.64
C VAL A 543 -14.98 6.79 20.24
N GLU A 544 -16.30 6.68 20.43
CA GLU A 544 -17.23 7.81 20.24
C GLU A 544 -17.24 8.78 21.44
N ASN A 545 -16.94 8.31 22.65
CA ASN A 545 -17.08 9.09 23.88
C ASN A 545 -15.74 9.36 24.57
N SER A 546 -14.72 8.55 24.32
CA SER A 546 -13.39 8.71 24.91
C SER A 546 -12.28 8.27 23.95
N LEU A 547 -11.18 9.03 23.92
CA LEU A 547 -9.97 8.64 23.21
C LEU A 547 -9.05 7.82 24.11
N GLY A 548 -8.37 6.83 23.53
CA GLY A 548 -7.19 6.24 24.16
C GLY A 548 -6.06 7.27 24.32
N ALA A 549 -5.10 6.96 25.18
CA ALA A 549 -3.86 7.74 25.28
C ALA A 549 -3.18 7.83 23.90
N PHE A 550 -2.49 8.94 23.65
CA PHE A 550 -1.56 8.99 22.53
C PHE A 550 -0.28 8.22 22.88
N HIS A 551 0.37 7.72 21.85
CA HIS A 551 1.71 7.16 21.90
C HIS A 551 2.56 7.97 20.92
N ALA A 552 3.77 8.35 21.34
CA ALA A 552 4.60 9.29 20.59
C ALA A 552 6.07 8.91 20.75
N MET A 553 6.69 8.48 19.65
CA MET A 553 8.10 8.10 19.57
C MET A 553 8.91 9.21 18.93
N LEU A 554 10.07 9.51 19.52
CA LEU A 554 11.03 10.49 19.04
C LEU A 554 12.32 9.80 18.61
N TYR A 555 12.88 10.26 17.51
CA TYR A 555 14.12 9.76 16.92
C TYR A 555 15.03 10.95 16.58
N ALA A 556 16.28 10.92 17.01
CA ALA A 556 17.27 11.95 16.70
C ALA A 556 18.50 11.32 16.02
N PRO A 557 18.44 10.97 14.71
CA PRO A 557 19.47 10.16 14.05
C PRO A 557 20.87 10.80 14.05
N THR A 558 20.94 12.13 14.01
CA THR A 558 22.20 12.88 14.06
C THR A 558 22.72 13.15 15.47
N GLY A 559 21.86 13.01 16.49
CA GLY A 559 22.02 13.75 17.75
C GLY A 559 22.11 15.27 17.52
N ASN A 560 22.74 15.96 18.47
CA ASN A 560 22.99 17.41 18.50
C ASN A 560 21.70 18.25 18.64
N LEU A 561 20.88 17.89 19.64
CA LEU A 561 19.75 18.73 20.08
C LEU A 561 19.63 18.74 21.60
N THR A 562 18.87 19.70 22.14
CA THR A 562 18.47 19.74 23.56
C THR A 562 16.96 19.56 23.67
N TRP A 563 16.52 18.49 24.32
CA TRP A 563 15.13 18.17 24.59
C TRP A 563 14.70 18.76 25.94
N GLY A 564 14.06 19.93 25.93
CA GLY A 564 13.77 20.71 27.13
C GLY A 564 15.04 21.18 27.84
N THR A 565 15.52 20.40 28.81
CA THR A 565 16.79 20.62 29.53
C THR A 565 17.80 19.49 29.34
N LEU A 566 17.48 18.48 28.52
CA LEU A 566 18.26 17.25 28.34
C LEU A 566 19.05 17.28 27.03
N PRO A 567 20.39 17.34 27.05
CA PRO A 567 21.20 17.30 25.83
C PRO A 567 21.24 15.89 25.23
N VAL A 568 20.88 15.78 23.95
CA VAL A 568 20.92 14.56 23.14
C VAL A 568 22.09 14.67 22.17
N ALA A 569 23.27 14.24 22.62
CA ALA A 569 24.54 14.42 21.89
C ALA A 569 24.88 13.30 20.88
N THR A 570 24.03 12.29 20.74
CA THR A 570 24.26 11.09 19.92
C THR A 570 22.98 10.63 19.23
N ALA A 571 23.10 9.71 18.27
CA ALA A 571 21.97 9.02 17.66
C ALA A 571 21.12 8.30 18.74
N SER A 572 19.89 8.75 18.95
CA SER A 572 19.06 8.31 20.07
C SER A 572 17.56 8.28 19.74
N GLN A 573 16.80 7.50 20.52
CA GLN A 573 15.33 7.43 20.48
C GLN A 573 14.73 7.37 21.89
N TRP A 574 13.50 7.88 22.06
CA TRP A 574 12.76 7.86 23.33
C TRP A 574 11.25 8.02 23.12
N GLU A 575 10.45 7.60 24.10
CA GLU A 575 9.01 7.96 24.15
C GLU A 575 8.84 9.39 24.67
N TRP A 576 7.79 10.10 24.23
CA TRP A 576 7.46 11.44 24.72
C TRP A 576 7.33 11.53 26.25
N HIS A 577 6.87 10.44 26.88
CA HIS A 577 6.70 10.33 28.32
C HIS A 577 7.88 9.68 29.05
N ASP A 578 8.58 8.70 28.46
CA ASP A 578 9.81 8.14 29.04
C ASP A 578 11.04 8.95 28.58
N ALA A 579 11.34 10.00 29.35
CA ALA A 579 12.32 11.04 29.02
C ALA A 579 13.80 10.61 29.09
N ALA A 580 14.11 9.34 28.80
CA ALA A 580 15.46 8.78 28.81
C ALA A 580 15.88 8.32 27.40
N PRO A 581 16.65 9.16 26.64
CA PRO A 581 17.21 8.80 25.34
C PRO A 581 18.05 7.52 25.39
N VAL A 582 17.53 6.47 24.77
CA VAL A 582 18.26 5.24 24.48
C VAL A 582 19.02 5.42 23.17
N ALA A 583 20.10 4.67 22.93
CA ALA A 583 20.74 4.63 21.62
C ALA A 583 19.73 4.22 20.54
N LEU A 584 19.85 4.81 19.34
CA LEU A 584 19.04 4.40 18.19
C LEU A 584 19.43 2.97 17.78
N THR A 585 18.49 2.02 17.89
CA THR A 585 18.73 0.59 17.57
C THR A 585 18.06 0.13 16.29
N ASP A 586 17.00 0.82 15.87
CA ASP A 586 16.30 0.64 14.59
C ASP A 586 16.37 1.96 13.83
N ASP A 587 16.96 1.93 12.63
CA ASP A 587 16.73 2.99 11.65
C ASP A 587 15.31 2.80 11.10
N ALA A 588 14.35 3.49 11.73
CA ALA A 588 12.94 3.40 11.36
C ALA A 588 12.77 3.84 9.88
N GLY A 589 12.58 2.87 8.97
CA GLY A 589 12.73 3.07 7.52
C GLY A 589 11.82 4.12 6.84
N TRP A 590 10.91 4.75 7.59
CA TRP A 590 10.17 5.93 7.13
C TRP A 590 10.99 7.23 7.14
N LEU A 591 12.09 7.28 7.91
CA LEU A 591 12.97 8.45 8.07
C LEU A 591 13.58 8.88 6.72
N GLU A 592 14.27 7.95 6.05
CA GLU A 592 14.80 8.13 4.69
C GLU A 592 13.67 8.28 3.65
N GLY A 593 12.53 7.63 3.93
CA GLY A 593 11.29 7.76 3.18
C GLY A 593 10.79 6.44 2.61
N LYS A 594 9.47 6.26 2.61
CA LYS A 594 8.85 5.11 1.95
C LYS A 594 9.12 5.18 0.45
N SER A 595 9.81 4.17 -0.07
CA SER A 595 9.85 3.88 -1.50
C SER A 595 8.44 3.43 -1.94
N LEU A 596 7.66 4.37 -2.48
CA LEU A 596 6.39 4.04 -3.14
C LEU A 596 6.64 3.09 -4.31
N ASP A 597 5.76 2.10 -4.49
CA ASP A 597 5.82 1.25 -5.66
C ASP A 597 5.37 1.99 -6.94
N TYR A 598 5.56 1.38 -8.11
CA TYR A 598 5.21 2.00 -9.39
C TYR A 598 3.70 2.29 -9.53
N LEU A 599 2.83 1.47 -8.93
CA LEU A 599 1.39 1.71 -8.93
C LEU A 599 1.05 2.86 -7.97
N GLU A 600 1.51 2.81 -6.72
CA GLU A 600 1.30 3.87 -5.72
C GLU A 600 1.77 5.24 -6.23
N LYS A 601 2.98 5.31 -6.80
CA LYS A 601 3.54 6.54 -7.35
C LYS A 601 2.68 7.10 -8.49
N ASN A 602 2.25 6.25 -9.44
CA ASN A 602 1.40 6.68 -10.55
C ASN A 602 0.02 7.17 -10.07
N VAL A 603 -0.58 6.53 -9.07
CA VAL A 603 -1.86 6.98 -8.50
C VAL A 603 -1.69 8.31 -7.75
N SER A 604 -0.59 8.45 -7.00
CA SER A 604 -0.27 9.69 -6.29
C SER A 604 -0.08 10.85 -7.26
N SER A 605 0.74 10.71 -8.30
CA SER A 605 0.89 11.76 -9.34
C SER A 605 -0.43 12.07 -10.05
N SER A 606 -1.23 11.06 -10.37
CA SER A 606 -2.56 11.24 -10.97
C SER A 606 -3.55 12.02 -10.08
N PHE A 607 -3.47 11.86 -8.76
CA PHE A 607 -4.27 12.62 -7.81
C PHE A 607 -3.72 14.04 -7.60
N GLU A 608 -2.39 14.20 -7.66
CA GLU A 608 -1.70 15.48 -7.59
C GLU A 608 -1.99 16.37 -8.81
N GLU A 609 -2.31 15.80 -9.96
CA GLU A 609 -2.84 16.54 -11.13
C GLU A 609 -4.34 16.86 -11.03
N GLN A 610 -5.16 15.98 -10.43
CA GLN A 610 -6.62 16.08 -10.43
C GLN A 610 -7.24 16.88 -9.27
N LEU A 611 -6.56 17.01 -8.12
CA LEU A 611 -7.11 17.71 -6.96
C LEU A 611 -7.02 19.23 -7.13
N ASP A 612 -8.18 19.88 -7.31
CA ASP A 612 -8.33 21.33 -7.38
C ASP A 612 -8.13 22.03 -6.02
N THR A 613 -7.73 23.31 -6.03
CA THR A 613 -7.44 24.11 -4.82
C THR A 613 -8.63 24.87 -4.24
N GLU A 614 -9.68 25.13 -5.02
CA GLU A 614 -10.85 25.89 -4.57
C GLU A 614 -11.96 24.98 -3.99
N ARG A 615 -12.04 23.74 -4.49
CA ARG A 615 -13.03 22.70 -4.16
C ARG A 615 -12.68 21.89 -2.89
N PRO A 616 -13.65 21.61 -1.99
CA PRO A 616 -13.44 20.74 -0.83
C PRO A 616 -12.92 19.35 -1.16
N ALA A 617 -11.76 18.96 -0.60
CA ALA A 617 -11.12 17.67 -0.83
C ALA A 617 -12.03 16.47 -0.50
N ARG A 618 -12.93 16.60 0.50
CA ARG A 618 -13.94 15.59 0.85
C ARG A 618 -14.95 15.25 -0.25
N ILE A 619 -15.11 16.13 -1.25
CA ILE A 619 -15.95 15.89 -2.42
C ILE A 619 -15.09 15.31 -3.54
N GLN A 620 -13.92 15.89 -3.80
CA GLN A 620 -13.02 15.44 -4.86
C GLN A 620 -12.54 13.99 -4.65
N LEU A 621 -12.23 13.59 -3.42
CA LEU A 621 -11.84 12.21 -3.10
C LEU A 621 -13.01 11.21 -3.20
N LEU A 622 -14.26 11.66 -3.05
CA LEU A 622 -15.43 10.83 -3.34
C LEU A 622 -15.63 10.68 -4.85
N GLU A 623 -15.51 11.76 -5.61
CA GLU A 623 -15.59 11.74 -7.08
C GLU A 623 -14.50 10.83 -7.69
N LEU A 624 -13.26 10.90 -7.20
CA LEU A 624 -12.15 10.02 -7.62
C LEU A 624 -12.44 8.53 -7.31
N PHE A 625 -13.07 8.24 -6.17
CA PHE A 625 -13.48 6.87 -5.81
C PHE A 625 -14.60 6.33 -6.70
N GLU A 626 -15.63 7.14 -6.96
CA GLU A 626 -16.82 6.69 -7.70
C GLU A 626 -16.57 6.63 -9.22
N THR A 627 -15.71 7.50 -9.76
CA THR A 627 -15.39 7.53 -11.20
C THR A 627 -14.30 6.56 -11.63
N SER A 628 -13.31 6.26 -10.77
CA SER A 628 -12.21 5.38 -11.19
C SER A 628 -12.62 3.90 -11.26
N ARG A 629 -12.11 3.24 -12.30
CA ARG A 629 -12.24 1.79 -12.54
C ARG A 629 -11.03 1.00 -12.02
N ARG A 630 -9.96 1.68 -11.60
CA ARG A 630 -8.76 1.04 -11.05
C ARG A 630 -8.94 0.81 -9.55
N ARG A 631 -8.60 -0.40 -9.09
CA ARG A 631 -8.72 -0.74 -7.66
C ARG A 631 -7.71 0.03 -6.81
N GLU A 632 -6.57 0.40 -7.38
CA GLU A 632 -5.49 1.16 -6.75
C GLU A 632 -5.92 2.61 -6.49
N ASP A 633 -6.44 3.30 -7.52
CA ASP A 633 -7.05 4.64 -7.39
C ASP A 633 -8.12 4.66 -6.30
N LYS A 634 -9.05 3.70 -6.33
CA LYS A 634 -10.09 3.55 -5.31
C LYS A 634 -9.53 3.33 -3.90
N ALA A 635 -8.44 2.58 -3.76
CA ALA A 635 -7.84 2.31 -2.46
C ALA A 635 -7.18 3.58 -1.86
N LEU A 636 -6.45 4.34 -2.68
CA LEU A 636 -5.89 5.62 -2.24
C LEU A 636 -7.01 6.62 -1.94
N ALA A 637 -8.01 6.76 -2.82
CA ALA A 637 -9.16 7.63 -2.58
C ALA A 637 -9.88 7.31 -1.27
N ALA A 638 -10.19 6.03 -1.01
CA ALA A 638 -10.82 5.62 0.24
C ALA A 638 -9.94 5.89 1.47
N THR A 639 -8.64 5.66 1.37
CA THR A 639 -7.69 5.90 2.47
C THR A 639 -7.54 7.41 2.76
N CYS A 640 -7.27 8.24 1.74
CA CYS A 640 -7.23 9.70 1.85
C CYS A 640 -8.56 10.29 2.37
N ALA A 641 -9.71 9.73 1.95
CA ALA A 641 -11.02 10.21 2.38
C ALA A 641 -11.21 10.12 3.92
N THR A 642 -10.69 9.08 4.57
CA THR A 642 -10.76 8.94 6.04
C THR A 642 -10.05 10.08 6.78
N HIS A 643 -8.96 10.62 6.23
CA HIS A 643 -8.20 11.73 6.85
C HIS A 643 -8.93 13.07 6.75
N VAL A 644 -9.74 13.28 5.70
CA VAL A 644 -10.57 14.50 5.52
C VAL A 644 -11.99 14.38 6.10
N GLY A 645 -12.29 13.31 6.83
CA GLY A 645 -13.60 13.08 7.46
C GLY A 645 -14.70 12.59 6.51
N GLN A 646 -14.33 11.98 5.39
CA GLN A 646 -15.24 11.40 4.39
C GLN A 646 -15.18 9.87 4.44
N PHE A 647 -16.27 9.23 4.87
CA PHE A 647 -16.31 7.78 5.09
C PHE A 647 -17.17 7.02 4.07
N VAL A 648 -17.87 7.72 3.17
CA VAL A 648 -18.69 7.10 2.11
C VAL A 648 -17.86 6.14 1.22
N PRO A 649 -16.64 6.50 0.74
CA PRO A 649 -15.79 5.59 -0.03
C PRO A 649 -15.43 4.30 0.69
N PHE A 650 -15.19 4.34 2.01
CA PHE A 650 -14.86 3.15 2.80
C PHE A 650 -16.04 2.17 2.87
N VAL A 651 -17.25 2.67 3.17
CA VAL A 651 -18.45 1.83 3.28
C VAL A 651 -18.84 1.25 1.92
N GLN A 652 -18.59 1.97 0.82
CA GLN A 652 -18.68 1.41 -0.53
C GLN A 652 -17.58 0.37 -0.81
N ALA A 653 -16.33 0.61 -0.38
CA ALA A 653 -15.21 -0.30 -0.60
C ALA A 653 -15.37 -1.66 0.10
N LEU A 654 -16.00 -1.73 1.28
CA LEU A 654 -16.36 -3.00 1.92
C LEU A 654 -17.38 -3.83 1.12
N ALA A 655 -18.13 -3.20 0.22
CA ALA A 655 -19.09 -3.84 -0.68
C ALA A 655 -18.53 -4.14 -2.08
N ASP A 656 -17.40 -3.51 -2.45
CA ASP A 656 -16.75 -3.69 -3.76
C ASP A 656 -15.82 -4.92 -3.75
N THR A 657 -16.17 -5.95 -4.53
CA THR A 657 -15.37 -7.18 -4.66
C THR A 657 -14.00 -6.95 -5.29
N GLN A 658 -13.78 -5.85 -6.02
CA GLN A 658 -12.47 -5.48 -6.56
C GLN A 658 -11.50 -5.01 -5.48
N GLN A 659 -12.00 -4.64 -4.30
CA GLN A 659 -11.20 -4.21 -3.15
C GLN A 659 -10.78 -5.38 -2.24
N GLN A 660 -10.97 -6.64 -2.65
CA GLN A 660 -10.68 -7.82 -1.82
C GLN A 660 -9.24 -7.85 -1.26
N SER A 661 -8.24 -7.41 -2.02
CA SER A 661 -6.85 -7.35 -1.54
C SER A 661 -6.62 -6.27 -0.47
N ASN A 662 -7.47 -5.24 -0.45
CA ASN A 662 -7.22 -3.98 0.25
C ASN A 662 -8.08 -3.83 1.52
N TRP A 663 -9.04 -4.76 1.76
CA TRP A 663 -9.96 -4.66 2.89
C TRP A 663 -9.28 -4.67 4.26
N ASP A 664 -8.24 -5.48 4.47
CA ASP A 664 -7.54 -5.50 5.77
C ASP A 664 -6.89 -4.14 6.06
N ASP A 665 -6.31 -3.49 5.04
CA ASP A 665 -5.70 -2.17 5.15
C ASP A 665 -6.77 -1.09 5.33
N HIS A 666 -7.85 -1.10 4.53
CA HIS A 666 -8.99 -0.20 4.68
C HIS A 666 -9.59 -0.26 6.10
N ILE A 667 -9.81 -1.47 6.64
CA ILE A 667 -10.34 -1.67 8.00
C ILE A 667 -9.35 -1.14 9.04
N THR A 668 -8.04 -1.33 8.82
CA THR A 668 -6.99 -0.81 9.70
C THR A 668 -6.95 0.72 9.67
N GLN A 669 -7.01 1.35 8.50
CA GLN A 669 -6.99 2.81 8.35
C GLN A 669 -8.27 3.45 8.93
N LEU A 670 -9.44 2.83 8.77
CA LEU A 670 -10.66 3.31 9.43
C LEU A 670 -10.56 3.18 10.96
N ARG A 671 -10.04 2.06 11.47
CA ARG A 671 -9.81 1.85 12.92
C ARG A 671 -8.85 2.90 13.50
N LEU A 672 -7.84 3.30 12.74
CA LEU A 672 -6.95 4.41 13.09
C LEU A 672 -7.64 5.78 13.01
N ALA A 673 -8.47 6.04 11.99
CA ALA A 673 -9.29 7.25 11.93
C ALA A 673 -10.24 7.38 13.14
N MET A 674 -10.86 6.27 13.55
CA MET A 674 -11.72 6.19 14.74
C MET A 674 -10.94 6.39 16.05
N SER A 675 -9.71 5.87 16.17
CA SER A 675 -8.89 6.07 17.38
C SER A 675 -8.24 7.45 17.47
N ARG A 676 -8.07 8.16 16.35
CA ARG A 676 -7.55 9.54 16.28
C ARG A 676 -8.58 10.59 16.75
N SER A 677 -9.88 10.39 16.56
CA SER A 677 -10.92 11.39 16.87
C SER A 677 -12.30 10.80 17.18
N THR A 678 -12.92 11.26 18.28
CA THR A 678 -14.30 10.92 18.65
C THR A 678 -15.32 11.41 17.62
N GLN A 679 -15.04 12.56 16.98
CA GLN A 679 -15.89 13.06 15.89
C GLN A 679 -15.75 12.20 14.64
N ALA A 680 -14.56 11.68 14.34
CA ALA A 680 -14.38 10.72 13.24
C ALA A 680 -15.14 9.41 13.53
N ALA A 681 -15.06 8.87 14.77
CA ALA A 681 -15.83 7.70 15.17
C ALA A 681 -17.35 7.88 15.00
N LYS A 682 -17.90 9.02 15.45
CA LYS A 682 -19.33 9.35 15.26
C LYS A 682 -19.71 9.51 13.79
N LEU A 683 -18.85 10.14 12.97
CA LEU A 683 -19.09 10.28 11.53
C LEU A 683 -19.02 8.93 10.80
N VAL A 684 -18.17 8.00 11.22
CA VAL A 684 -18.18 6.61 10.71
C VAL A 684 -19.50 5.94 11.04
N HIS A 685 -19.95 6.03 12.29
CA HIS A 685 -21.22 5.43 12.73
C HIS A 685 -22.43 6.04 11.98
N GLN A 686 -22.48 7.38 11.90
CA GLN A 686 -23.49 8.10 11.12
C GLN A 686 -23.49 7.67 9.64
N THR A 687 -22.32 7.57 9.00
CA THR A 687 -22.21 7.16 7.59
C THR A 687 -22.73 5.74 7.38
N LEU A 688 -22.48 4.81 8.32
CA LEU A 688 -23.04 3.46 8.28
C LEU A 688 -24.58 3.49 8.40
N THR A 689 -25.11 4.27 9.34
CA THR A 689 -26.56 4.42 9.56
C THR A 689 -27.27 5.02 8.35
N GLU A 690 -26.69 6.05 7.73
CA GLU A 690 -27.21 6.66 6.50
C GLU A 690 -27.14 5.71 5.30
N GLN A 691 -26.08 4.89 5.20
CA GLN A 691 -25.88 3.99 4.06
C GLN A 691 -26.52 2.60 4.18
N ARG A 692 -26.88 2.14 5.40
CA ARG A 692 -27.35 0.76 5.64
C ARG A 692 -28.56 0.66 6.58
N GLY A 693 -28.94 1.73 7.27
CA GLY A 693 -29.97 1.72 8.32
C GLY A 693 -29.39 1.32 9.69
N ALA A 694 -30.03 1.78 10.76
CA ALA A 694 -29.53 1.70 12.14
C ALA A 694 -29.15 0.27 12.58
N ASP A 695 -30.07 -0.69 12.47
CA ASP A 695 -29.88 -2.08 12.92
C ASP A 695 -28.62 -2.74 12.31
N LEU A 696 -28.32 -2.44 11.04
CA LEU A 696 -27.13 -2.95 10.36
C LEU A 696 -25.87 -2.12 10.69
N ALA A 697 -26.03 -0.83 10.95
CA ALA A 697 -24.94 0.07 11.30
C ALA A 697 -24.35 -0.25 12.67
N ASP A 698 -25.18 -0.51 13.68
CA ASP A 698 -24.74 -0.94 15.02
C ASP A 698 -23.85 -2.19 14.94
N ASP A 699 -24.28 -3.23 14.23
CA ASP A 699 -23.52 -4.48 14.03
C ASP A 699 -22.17 -4.23 13.33
N LEU A 700 -22.19 -3.51 12.21
CA LEU A 700 -20.99 -3.17 11.44
C LEU A 700 -20.02 -2.31 12.25
N PHE A 701 -20.53 -1.34 13.01
CA PHE A 701 -19.75 -0.44 13.85
C PHE A 701 -19.16 -1.17 15.06
N ASN A 702 -19.90 -2.10 15.69
CA ASN A 702 -19.36 -2.98 16.72
C ASN A 702 -18.24 -3.90 16.19
N MET A 703 -18.38 -4.45 14.97
CA MET A 703 -17.28 -5.18 14.33
C MET A 703 -16.08 -4.28 14.00
N LEU A 704 -16.28 -3.01 13.65
CA LEU A 704 -15.19 -2.05 13.43
C LEU A 704 -14.49 -1.68 14.74
N ARG A 705 -15.23 -1.41 15.82
CA ARG A 705 -14.68 -1.27 17.19
C ARG A 705 -13.94 -2.52 17.65
N GLY A 706 -14.33 -3.70 17.16
CA GLY A 706 -13.77 -4.97 17.60
C GLY A 706 -14.14 -5.31 19.05
N TYR A 707 -13.55 -6.38 19.58
CA TYR A 707 -14.05 -7.00 20.81
C TYR A 707 -12.97 -7.16 21.89
N THR A 708 -13.36 -6.86 23.13
CA THR A 708 -12.53 -7.06 24.32
C THR A 708 -12.34 -8.56 24.63
N PRO A 709 -11.28 -8.94 25.37
CA PRO A 709 -11.11 -10.31 25.86
C PRO A 709 -12.29 -10.85 26.67
N ALA A 710 -13.09 -9.97 27.30
CA ALA A 710 -14.30 -10.36 28.03
C ALA A 710 -15.47 -10.75 27.12
N GLN A 711 -15.64 -10.06 25.98
CA GLN A 711 -16.66 -10.39 24.97
C GLN A 711 -16.28 -11.64 24.14
N ILE A 712 -14.97 -11.88 23.97
CA ILE A 712 -14.43 -13.09 23.32
C ILE A 712 -14.50 -14.29 24.26
N GLY A 713 -14.18 -14.11 25.55
CA GLY A 713 -14.04 -15.18 26.52
C GLY A 713 -12.62 -15.76 26.59
N THR A 714 -12.21 -16.23 27.78
CA THR A 714 -10.87 -16.80 28.01
C THR A 714 -10.90 -18.31 28.27
N THR A 715 -12.06 -18.87 28.66
CA THR A 715 -12.27 -20.33 28.72
C THR A 715 -13.01 -20.84 27.48
N PRO A 716 -12.89 -22.13 27.09
CA PRO A 716 -13.55 -22.64 25.89
C PRO A 716 -15.09 -22.52 25.94
N ASP A 717 -15.70 -22.67 27.11
CA ASP A 717 -17.15 -22.49 27.28
C ASP A 717 -17.55 -21.01 27.16
N GLN A 718 -16.72 -20.08 27.65
CA GLN A 718 -16.93 -18.65 27.42
C GLN A 718 -16.82 -18.31 25.93
N VAL A 719 -15.79 -18.82 25.24
CA VAL A 719 -15.59 -18.65 23.78
C VAL A 719 -16.76 -19.20 22.97
N LYS A 720 -17.34 -20.33 23.40
CA LYS A 720 -18.59 -20.86 22.85
C LYS A 720 -19.78 -19.94 23.09
N SER A 721 -19.89 -19.31 24.26
CA SER A 721 -21.01 -18.45 24.61
C SER A 721 -20.91 -17.01 24.06
N GLY A 722 -19.70 -16.51 23.85
CA GLY A 722 -19.39 -15.13 23.47
C GLY A 722 -19.45 -14.85 21.97
N ILE A 723 -18.85 -13.72 21.59
CA ILE A 723 -19.01 -13.11 20.25
C ILE A 723 -18.57 -14.01 19.09
N THR A 724 -17.66 -14.97 19.33
CA THR A 724 -17.16 -15.90 18.31
C THR A 724 -18.27 -16.69 17.62
N ARG A 725 -19.37 -17.04 18.31
CA ARG A 725 -20.52 -17.67 17.64
C ARG A 725 -21.15 -16.73 16.61
N GLN A 726 -21.48 -15.52 17.03
CA GLN A 726 -22.13 -14.50 16.21
C GLN A 726 -21.25 -14.10 15.01
N LEU A 727 -19.93 -13.96 15.21
CA LEU A 727 -18.96 -13.76 14.14
C LEU A 727 -18.95 -14.90 13.11
N ILE A 728 -19.07 -16.17 13.54
CA ILE A 728 -19.13 -17.31 12.63
C ILE A 728 -20.47 -17.37 11.88
N ASP A 729 -21.57 -16.97 12.51
CA ASP A 729 -22.89 -16.93 11.88
C ASP A 729 -23.01 -15.77 10.87
N TRP A 730 -22.37 -14.61 11.13
CA TRP A 730 -22.23 -13.51 10.16
C TRP A 730 -21.40 -13.88 8.91
N LEU A 731 -20.62 -14.97 8.92
CA LEU A 731 -19.97 -15.49 7.70
C LEU A 731 -20.96 -16.05 6.66
N GLU A 732 -22.23 -16.29 7.05
CA GLU A 732 -23.31 -16.72 6.16
C GLU A 732 -24.30 -15.59 5.83
N HIS A 733 -24.02 -14.35 6.24
CA HIS A 733 -24.89 -13.19 6.02
C HIS A 733 -24.87 -12.70 4.56
N ASP A 734 -26.03 -12.29 4.01
CA ASP A 734 -26.15 -11.90 2.60
C ASP A 734 -25.24 -10.73 2.21
N ARG A 735 -25.14 -9.71 3.07
CA ARG A 735 -24.30 -8.52 2.83
C ARG A 735 -22.82 -8.88 2.87
N LEU A 736 -22.06 -8.40 1.87
CA LEU A 736 -20.62 -8.65 1.78
C LEU A 736 -19.86 -8.01 2.95
N GLU A 737 -20.23 -6.79 3.35
CA GLU A 737 -19.57 -6.03 4.43
C GLU A 737 -19.47 -6.84 5.73
N TYR A 738 -20.58 -7.49 6.12
CA TYR A 738 -20.64 -8.39 7.28
C TYR A 738 -19.66 -9.55 7.15
N ARG A 739 -19.66 -10.24 6.01
CA ARG A 739 -18.77 -11.38 5.76
C ARG A 739 -17.29 -10.98 5.77
N VAL A 740 -16.98 -9.77 5.31
CA VAL A 740 -15.64 -9.16 5.32
C VAL A 740 -15.20 -8.78 6.75
N LEU A 741 -16.02 -8.02 7.49
CA LEU A 741 -15.70 -7.60 8.86
C LEU A 741 -15.67 -8.78 9.85
N ALA A 742 -16.54 -9.77 9.67
CA ALA A 742 -16.57 -10.97 10.49
C ALA A 742 -15.31 -11.82 10.30
N ILE A 743 -14.88 -12.10 9.06
CA ILE A 743 -13.64 -12.84 8.82
C ILE A 743 -12.40 -12.05 9.25
N HIS A 744 -12.39 -10.72 9.09
CA HIS A 744 -11.31 -9.87 9.60
C HIS A 744 -11.19 -9.97 11.13
N ASN A 745 -12.30 -9.86 11.87
CA ASN A 745 -12.27 -10.02 13.34
C ASN A 745 -11.89 -11.45 13.75
N LEU A 746 -12.38 -12.50 13.08
CA LEU A 746 -11.96 -13.88 13.36
C LEU A 746 -10.45 -14.09 13.12
N LYS A 747 -9.87 -13.53 12.04
CA LYS A 747 -8.41 -13.50 11.84
C LYS A 747 -7.70 -12.79 12.99
N GLN A 748 -8.19 -11.61 13.40
CA GLN A 748 -7.57 -10.78 14.43
C GLN A 748 -7.71 -11.34 15.87
N ILE A 749 -8.68 -12.24 16.10
CA ILE A 749 -8.87 -12.96 17.37
C ILE A 749 -8.08 -14.27 17.38
N TYR A 750 -7.99 -14.99 16.26
CA TYR A 750 -7.46 -16.37 16.22
C TYR A 750 -6.09 -16.52 15.55
N GLY A 751 -5.37 -15.43 15.31
CA GLY A 751 -3.99 -15.44 14.80
C GLY A 751 -3.92 -15.69 13.30
N GLY A 752 -4.55 -14.83 12.49
CA GLY A 752 -4.52 -14.85 11.03
C GLY A 752 -5.34 -15.96 10.36
N LYS A 753 -5.93 -16.89 11.13
CA LYS A 753 -6.67 -18.04 10.61
C LYS A 753 -7.91 -17.61 9.82
N THR A 754 -7.97 -17.98 8.53
CA THR A 754 -9.18 -17.86 7.68
C THR A 754 -9.98 -19.15 7.55
N LEU A 755 -9.34 -20.29 7.85
CA LEU A 755 -9.84 -21.65 7.60
C LEU A 755 -10.28 -21.91 6.15
N GLY A 756 -9.69 -21.19 5.18
CA GLY A 756 -10.01 -21.31 3.76
C GLY A 756 -11.31 -20.61 3.33
N TYR A 757 -11.93 -19.85 4.23
CA TYR A 757 -13.06 -18.97 3.91
C TYR A 757 -12.61 -17.81 3.02
N ASN A 758 -13.45 -17.43 2.05
CA ASN A 758 -13.32 -16.22 1.25
C ASN A 758 -14.74 -15.63 1.07
N PRO A 759 -14.99 -14.36 1.44
CA PRO A 759 -16.34 -13.76 1.41
C PRO A 759 -16.89 -13.51 0.00
N VAL A 760 -16.03 -13.37 -1.02
CA VAL A 760 -16.42 -13.14 -2.43
C VAL A 760 -16.88 -14.42 -3.12
N VAL A 761 -16.30 -15.57 -2.77
CA VAL A 761 -16.43 -16.81 -3.55
C VAL A 761 -17.88 -17.28 -3.66
N THR A 762 -18.41 -17.23 -4.89
CA THR A 762 -19.80 -17.54 -5.23
C THR A 762 -20.15 -19.03 -5.13
N GLU A 763 -19.21 -19.92 -4.84
CA GLU A 763 -19.44 -21.36 -4.62
C GLU A 763 -20.03 -21.59 -3.21
N PRO A 764 -21.35 -21.82 -3.03
CA PRO A 764 -21.94 -21.86 -1.69
C PRO A 764 -21.42 -23.07 -0.90
N ASN A 765 -21.20 -24.19 -1.60
CA ASN A 765 -20.58 -25.40 -1.07
C ASN A 765 -19.20 -25.16 -0.46
N ARG A 766 -18.42 -24.17 -0.93
CA ARG A 766 -17.08 -23.87 -0.42
C ARG A 766 -17.14 -22.95 0.80
N GLN A 767 -17.99 -21.91 0.76
CA GLN A 767 -18.25 -21.07 1.92
C GLN A 767 -18.83 -21.89 3.09
N GLN A 768 -19.88 -22.69 2.84
CA GLN A 768 -20.49 -23.57 3.85
C GLN A 768 -19.52 -24.59 4.44
N ARG A 769 -18.58 -25.15 3.66
CA ARG A 769 -17.52 -26.03 4.20
C ARG A 769 -16.59 -25.30 5.16
N ALA A 770 -16.20 -24.06 4.85
CA ALA A 770 -15.34 -23.26 5.72
C ALA A 770 -16.08 -22.81 6.99
N VAL A 771 -17.34 -22.38 6.89
CA VAL A 771 -18.16 -22.02 8.07
C VAL A 771 -18.45 -23.26 8.92
N LYS A 772 -18.74 -24.41 8.33
CA LYS A 772 -18.85 -25.67 9.07
C LYS A 772 -17.55 -26.01 9.81
N LEU A 773 -16.38 -25.81 9.19
CA LEU A 773 -15.08 -26.02 9.84
C LEU A 773 -14.88 -25.05 11.02
N TRP A 774 -15.28 -23.77 10.90
CA TRP A 774 -15.31 -22.83 12.02
C TRP A 774 -16.23 -23.31 13.15
N ARG A 775 -17.48 -23.70 12.84
CA ARG A 775 -18.44 -24.22 13.84
C ARG A 775 -17.96 -25.51 14.51
N THR A 776 -17.34 -26.43 13.78
CA THR A 776 -16.70 -27.64 14.33
C THR A 776 -15.56 -27.28 15.28
N ARG A 777 -14.63 -26.41 14.88
CA ARG A 777 -13.52 -25.98 15.76
C ARG A 777 -13.98 -25.24 17.02
N LEU A 778 -15.09 -24.49 16.94
CA LEU A 778 -15.72 -23.90 18.11
C LEU A 778 -16.32 -24.98 19.03
N ALA A 779 -16.99 -26.00 18.48
CA ALA A 779 -17.56 -27.11 19.24
C ALA A 779 -16.48 -27.96 19.94
N ASP A 780 -15.38 -28.24 19.25
CA ASP A 780 -14.29 -29.13 19.69
C ASP A 780 -13.25 -28.44 20.59
N ASN A 781 -13.47 -27.16 20.97
CA ASN A 781 -12.56 -26.33 21.76
C ASN A 781 -11.20 -26.01 21.10
N GLU A 782 -11.05 -26.16 19.77
CA GLU A 782 -9.80 -25.85 19.05
C GLU A 782 -9.54 -24.34 18.87
N LEU A 783 -10.56 -23.49 19.09
CA LEU A 783 -10.46 -22.03 18.94
C LEU A 783 -9.95 -21.35 20.22
N VAL A 784 -8.63 -21.45 20.45
CA VAL A 784 -7.92 -20.64 21.47
C VAL A 784 -7.66 -19.23 20.90
N PRO A 785 -8.17 -18.15 21.54
CA PRO A 785 -7.83 -16.78 21.15
C PRO A 785 -6.33 -16.53 21.25
N GLY A 786 -5.78 -15.77 20.31
CA GLY A 786 -4.40 -15.31 20.39
C GLY A 786 -4.25 -14.31 21.55
N GLY A 787 -3.27 -14.54 22.42
CA GLY A 787 -2.74 -13.46 23.23
C GLY A 787 -2.16 -12.38 22.31
N ARG A 788 -2.48 -11.12 22.60
CA ARG A 788 -1.82 -9.94 22.02
C ARG A 788 -0.82 -9.42 23.04
#